data_AF-A0A940G369-F1
#
_entry.id   AF-A0A940G369-F1
#
_cell.length_a   1.000
_cell.length_b   1.000
_cell.length_c   1.000
_cell.angle_alpha   90.00
_cell.angle_beta   90.00
_cell.angle_gamma   90.00
#
_symmetry.space_group_name_H-M   'P 1'
#
loop_
_entity.id
_entity.type
_entity.pdbx_description
1 polymer ?
#
loop_
_entity_poly.entity_id
_entity_poly.type
_entity_poly.pdbx_seq_one_letter_code
_entity_poly.pdbx_strand_id
1 'polypeptide(L)'
;MSSHDGEPLPILTRTYSTEFASDADGSVGKSAKGSGRKVPPIPPADIHLVFDTETTLDPAMRCRLGFYQLYQDGELLDECLLYDPCEAFAGDTDTIHAYAKARGLSPPVTLDQFRALLRKVMKAGGQIVGFNLPFDLSRIAIDSAPAKPTKWNRKMQGAHSLKLWDSPYHPRIQIKHINPRLSLHSATVPSQGKARSARKRRDNIPADRGTFIDVRTSASAILSGGYSLERLTTTLQTPTRKLGTEQHGQPLTFDYLDYARADVQATWECFCALRTRYEGFGLATPFHNIRSEAGLGKAMLTEMDITICADNDPAKTARSLHSYYGGRTEVRIRRQPVRIVLTDFMSMYPTVCTLMGLWRFVIASEVIERDATEEARALLATACPQDWQGQSAWRALPMLVKVQCDRDMFPVRSYYQGEQHASIGLNFLTTQEPQWFTLADCLAAKFQTGKVPDIVEAVAFAPGKPQPGLQPMTLLGRLKIDPYRDDPFRELIVMRDLEAKRRDTLPEAGRAAVEEFRQLLKIIANSASYGIFLQLNITDEERKVRRHVHVHGREPFEALLSKSEEPGPCFHPLLGTLITGAARLMLTLAQERATQEGLGWAFCDTDSLALAMPDGMNDTDFLARTERVSQWFASLNPYGSAGSILKEEDVNFVPGSKTHRPLYCYAIASKRYALFNLDGEGRPIIRKASAHGLGHLAAPYGDDDDASGFPPPLPEIRTGKDRLARWQHDIWYAILRHELAGEPGNVRFDYHPALLGPAMSQFSATSPATLRWTDAINEGLDYPDRVKPFGLLYCLHAKKPMPDFAGAGALGLNDPKAIHPIAPFHPDRAVAIDYAFDRITGKPVSADRVMTYADMLKSYPYRQESKFRYGEAFDRGLTEPRHVIATETHYIGKEADRWEEDFLIGTGFDPMTLFGRNPDDATATFEAIREAARIHGQKPVSDATGLARGSIRRICEGKSVRTKLPHGAIMAGLQSLAGRRKPV
;
A
#
# COMPACT_ATOMS: atom_id res chain seq x y z
N MET A 1 34.57 -25.04 8.82
CA MET A 1 34.53 -24.34 10.12
C MET A 1 35.23 -23.00 9.96
N SER A 2 34.49 -21.94 9.63
CA SER A 2 34.97 -20.56 9.61
C SER A 2 33.85 -19.63 10.10
N SER A 3 34.11 -18.93 11.21
CA SER A 3 33.38 -17.81 11.81
C SER A 3 31.90 -17.65 11.43
N HIS A 4 31.02 -18.38 12.11
CA HIS A 4 29.57 -18.10 12.15
C HIS A 4 29.25 -17.24 13.37
N ASP A 5 29.83 -16.04 13.44
CA ASP A 5 29.45 -15.07 14.46
C ASP A 5 28.14 -14.43 14.02
N GLY A 6 27.09 -14.59 14.83
CA GLY A 6 25.78 -13.99 14.53
C GLY A 6 25.87 -12.46 14.50
N GLU A 7 25.02 -11.85 13.68
CA GLU A 7 24.97 -10.42 13.44
C GLU A 7 24.08 -9.74 14.51
N PRO A 8 24.65 -8.86 15.37
CA PRO A 8 23.88 -8.16 16.38
C PRO A 8 23.03 -7.07 15.73
N LEU A 9 21.70 -7.24 15.70
CA LEU A 9 20.76 -6.26 15.13
C LEU A 9 19.58 -5.99 16.07
N PRO A 10 18.96 -4.80 16.03
CA PRO A 10 17.65 -4.58 16.64
C PRO A 10 16.57 -5.31 15.83
N ILE A 11 15.60 -5.90 16.51
CA ILE A 11 14.40 -6.47 15.86
C ILE A 11 13.19 -5.56 16.08
N LEU A 12 12.24 -5.58 15.16
CA LEU A 12 11.05 -4.74 15.21
C LEU A 12 9.78 -5.57 15.32
N THR A 13 9.07 -5.38 16.41
CA THR A 13 7.87 -6.14 16.75
C THR A 13 6.66 -5.22 16.73
N ARG A 14 5.60 -5.63 16.02
CA ARG A 14 4.36 -4.86 16.04
C ARG A 14 3.66 -4.99 17.38
N THR A 15 3.07 -3.91 17.83
CA THR A 15 2.23 -3.92 19.02
C THR A 15 1.06 -2.94 18.88
N TYR A 16 0.30 -2.75 19.96
CA TYR A 16 -0.93 -1.97 19.98
C TYR A 16 -0.82 -0.75 20.91
N SER A 17 -1.48 0.35 20.54
CA SER A 17 -1.55 1.54 21.38
C SER A 17 -2.98 2.05 21.52
N THR A 18 -3.33 2.56 22.70
CA THR A 18 -4.65 3.15 23.01
C THR A 18 -4.53 4.59 23.50
N GLU A 19 -5.64 5.35 23.45
CA GLU A 19 -5.69 6.66 24.10
C GLU A 19 -5.40 6.54 25.61
N PHE A 20 -4.71 7.54 26.14
CA PHE A 20 -4.57 7.71 27.59
C PHE A 20 -5.94 8.06 28.16
N ALA A 21 -6.49 7.23 29.05
CA ALA A 21 -7.67 7.63 29.80
C ALA A 21 -7.26 8.82 30.66
N SER A 22 -7.75 10.02 30.34
CA SER A 22 -7.59 11.14 31.26
C SER A 22 -8.22 10.71 32.57
N ASP A 23 -7.47 10.75 33.68
CA ASP A 23 -8.02 10.73 35.03
C ASP A 23 -9.04 11.87 35.13
N ALA A 24 -10.27 11.54 34.76
CA ALA A 24 -11.43 12.29 35.14
C ALA A 24 -11.56 12.03 36.63
N ASP A 25 -11.05 12.98 37.40
CA ASP A 25 -11.52 13.37 38.70
C ASP A 25 -12.88 12.72 39.01
N GLY A 26 -12.96 11.98 40.12
CA GLY A 26 -14.07 11.10 40.56
C GLY A 26 -15.44 11.76 40.74
N SER A 27 -15.74 12.83 40.03
CA SER A 27 -17.09 13.19 39.66
C SER A 27 -17.49 12.41 38.40
N VAL A 28 -18.32 11.39 38.57
CA VAL A 28 -19.29 11.00 37.55
C VAL A 28 -20.25 12.19 37.40
N GLY A 29 -19.77 13.26 36.76
CA GLY A 29 -20.59 14.30 36.21
C GLY A 29 -21.41 13.60 35.14
N LYS A 30 -22.63 13.20 35.51
CA LYS A 30 -23.70 12.79 34.59
C LYS A 30 -23.59 13.69 33.38
N SER A 31 -23.04 13.18 32.28
CA SER A 31 -23.11 13.90 31.01
C SER A 31 -24.60 14.07 30.79
N ALA A 32 -25.07 15.31 30.91
CA ALA A 32 -26.43 15.63 30.57
C ALA A 32 -26.58 15.13 29.15
N LYS A 33 -27.36 14.04 28.97
CA LYS A 33 -27.85 13.58 27.68
C LYS A 33 -28.58 14.78 27.10
N GLY A 34 -27.83 15.63 26.40
CA GLY A 34 -28.39 16.63 25.53
C GLY A 34 -29.12 15.84 24.47
N SER A 35 -30.42 15.70 24.65
CA SER A 35 -31.39 15.15 23.70
C SER A 35 -31.50 16.07 22.47
N GLY A 36 -30.37 16.45 21.89
CA GLY A 36 -30.34 17.00 20.56
C GLY A 36 -30.76 15.89 19.63
N ARG A 37 -31.97 15.99 19.08
CA ARG A 37 -32.45 15.13 18.00
C ARG A 37 -31.37 15.18 16.90
N LYS A 38 -30.62 14.09 16.70
CA LYS A 38 -29.75 13.96 15.52
C LYS A 38 -30.70 14.02 14.33
N VAL A 39 -30.68 15.13 13.60
CA VAL A 39 -31.39 15.21 12.32
C VAL A 39 -30.72 14.16 11.42
N PRO A 40 -31.47 13.14 10.95
CA PRO A 40 -30.90 12.15 10.06
C PRO A 40 -30.33 12.86 8.82
N PRO A 41 -29.19 12.39 8.27
CA PRO A 41 -28.71 12.92 7.01
C PRO A 41 -29.82 12.81 5.96
N ILE A 42 -30.02 13.87 5.18
CA ILE A 42 -30.95 13.87 4.05
C ILE A 42 -30.41 12.79 3.09
N PRO A 43 -31.20 11.77 2.72
CA PRO A 43 -30.77 10.80 1.71
C PRO A 43 -30.46 11.56 0.41
N PRO A 44 -29.42 11.16 -0.36
CA PRO A 44 -29.08 11.87 -1.59
C PRO A 44 -30.30 11.92 -2.51
N ALA A 45 -30.63 13.11 -3.00
CA ALA A 45 -31.62 13.24 -4.05
C ALA A 45 -31.05 12.67 -5.37
N ASP A 46 -31.91 12.19 -6.26
CA ASP A 46 -31.50 11.75 -7.60
C ASP A 46 -31.26 12.94 -8.55
N ILE A 47 -30.57 13.96 -8.03
CA ILE A 47 -30.11 15.15 -8.74
C ILE A 47 -28.60 15.03 -8.86
N HIS A 48 -28.06 15.00 -10.07
CA HIS A 48 -26.63 14.85 -10.31
C HIS A 48 -26.10 16.07 -11.06
N LEU A 49 -25.10 16.73 -10.48
CA LEU A 49 -24.32 17.75 -11.18
C LEU A 49 -22.98 17.13 -11.58
N VAL A 50 -22.84 16.82 -12.86
CA VAL A 50 -21.61 16.30 -13.46
C VAL A 50 -20.84 17.46 -14.05
N PHE A 51 -19.55 17.58 -13.78
CA PHE A 51 -18.73 18.63 -14.40
C PHE A 51 -17.26 18.21 -14.47
N ASP A 52 -16.55 18.85 -15.38
CA ASP A 52 -15.11 18.72 -15.59
C ASP A 52 -14.53 20.08 -15.97
N THR A 53 -13.26 20.32 -15.66
CA THR A 53 -12.60 21.61 -15.92
C THR A 53 -11.35 21.47 -16.76
N GLU A 54 -11.22 22.36 -17.73
CA GLU A 54 -10.05 22.53 -18.58
C GLU A 54 -9.23 23.72 -18.10
N THR A 55 -7.92 23.51 -17.96
CA THR A 55 -7.03 24.51 -17.39
C THR A 55 -6.11 25.18 -18.40
N THR A 56 -5.52 26.29 -17.99
CA THR A 56 -4.33 26.83 -18.65
C THR A 56 -3.13 25.89 -18.46
N LEU A 57 -2.11 26.06 -19.29
CA LEU A 57 -0.85 25.29 -19.22
C LEU A 57 0.16 25.86 -18.22
N ASP A 58 -0.11 27.05 -17.68
CA ASP A 58 0.77 27.70 -16.74
C ASP A 58 0.77 26.96 -15.37
N PRO A 59 1.83 27.14 -14.56
CA PRO A 59 1.96 26.53 -13.24
C PRO A 59 0.74 26.62 -12.31
N ALA A 60 -0.07 27.67 -12.42
CA ALA A 60 -1.25 27.86 -11.56
C ALA A 60 -2.43 26.98 -12.01
N MET A 61 -2.41 26.51 -13.26
CA MET A 61 -3.45 25.70 -13.90
C MET A 61 -4.82 26.34 -13.62
N ARG A 62 -5.02 27.56 -14.11
CA ARG A 62 -6.23 28.35 -13.92
C ARG A 62 -7.37 27.72 -14.71
N CYS A 63 -8.58 27.74 -14.16
CA CYS A 63 -9.75 27.23 -14.86
C CYS A 63 -10.04 28.15 -16.06
N ARG A 64 -9.81 27.67 -17.28
CA ARG A 64 -10.09 28.44 -18.49
C ARG A 64 -11.55 28.26 -18.89
N LEU A 65 -11.99 27.00 -18.94
CA LEU A 65 -13.38 26.62 -19.22
C LEU A 65 -13.73 25.28 -18.58
N GLY A 66 -14.98 24.88 -18.72
CA GLY A 66 -15.45 23.55 -18.42
C GLY A 66 -16.85 23.35 -18.97
N PHE A 67 -17.39 22.16 -18.74
CA PHE A 67 -18.79 21.86 -19.02
C PHE A 67 -19.44 21.32 -17.76
N TYR A 68 -20.74 21.51 -17.64
CA TYR A 68 -21.55 20.77 -16.70
C TYR A 68 -22.80 20.20 -17.35
N GLN A 69 -23.27 19.09 -16.79
CA GLN A 69 -24.55 18.48 -17.08
C GLN A 69 -25.30 18.29 -15.76
N LEU A 70 -26.55 18.73 -15.73
CA LEU A 70 -27.45 18.56 -14.60
C LEU A 70 -28.49 17.50 -14.96
N TYR A 71 -28.48 16.40 -14.23
CA TYR A 71 -29.47 15.33 -14.36
C TYR A 71 -30.43 15.33 -13.18
N GLN A 72 -31.68 14.98 -13.44
CA GLN A 72 -32.66 14.66 -12.40
C GLN A 72 -33.42 13.39 -12.80
N ASP A 73 -33.51 12.42 -11.91
CA ASP A 73 -34.21 11.15 -12.15
C ASP A 73 -33.68 10.42 -13.42
N GLY A 74 -32.39 10.62 -13.72
CA GLY A 74 -31.70 10.09 -14.91
C GLY A 74 -31.87 10.92 -16.19
N GLU A 75 -32.75 11.93 -16.21
CA GLU A 75 -32.97 12.80 -17.37
C GLU A 75 -32.07 14.04 -17.35
N LEU A 76 -31.51 14.40 -18.51
CA LEU A 76 -30.70 15.62 -18.65
C LEU A 76 -31.61 16.85 -18.63
N LEU A 77 -31.49 17.68 -17.59
CA LEU A 77 -32.25 18.91 -17.44
C LEU A 77 -31.56 20.12 -18.05
N ASP A 78 -30.24 20.19 -17.93
CA ASP A 78 -29.45 21.32 -18.39
C ASP A 78 -28.04 20.86 -18.76
N GLU A 79 -27.50 21.43 -19.83
CA GLU A 79 -26.14 21.24 -20.28
C GLU A 79 -25.59 22.60 -20.69
N CYS A 80 -24.46 22.98 -20.11
CA CYS A 80 -23.92 24.32 -20.33
C CYS A 80 -22.40 24.37 -20.18
N LEU A 81 -21.81 25.33 -20.88
CA LEU A 81 -20.40 25.68 -20.78
C LEU A 81 -20.21 26.68 -19.63
N LEU A 82 -19.20 26.44 -18.80
CA LEU A 82 -18.73 27.37 -17.78
C LEU A 82 -17.36 27.94 -18.17
N TYR A 83 -17.10 29.21 -17.90
CA TYR A 83 -15.82 29.85 -18.21
C TYR A 83 -15.40 30.90 -17.18
N ASP A 84 -14.10 31.20 -17.13
CA ASP A 84 -13.58 32.35 -16.40
C ASP A 84 -13.40 33.54 -17.36
N PRO A 85 -14.15 34.65 -17.17
CA PRO A 85 -13.99 35.84 -17.99
C PRO A 85 -12.57 36.44 -17.95
N CYS A 86 -11.78 36.14 -16.91
CA CYS A 86 -10.43 36.69 -16.74
C CYS A 86 -9.36 35.92 -17.53
N GLU A 87 -9.64 34.67 -17.91
CA GLU A 87 -8.66 33.74 -18.53
C GLU A 87 -9.00 33.40 -19.99
N ALA A 88 -10.12 33.91 -20.50
CA ALA A 88 -10.49 33.77 -21.90
C ALA A 88 -9.54 34.60 -22.78
N PHE A 89 -8.92 33.99 -23.80
CA PHE A 89 -8.14 34.74 -24.79
C PHE A 89 -9.06 35.71 -25.57
N ALA A 90 -8.48 36.72 -26.23
CA ALA A 90 -9.23 37.59 -27.13
C ALA A 90 -9.94 36.75 -28.21
N GLY A 91 -11.28 36.76 -28.21
CA GLY A 91 -12.13 35.96 -29.12
C GLY A 91 -12.63 34.62 -28.55
N ASP A 92 -12.12 34.15 -27.40
CA ASP A 92 -12.61 32.90 -26.77
C ASP A 92 -14.08 33.02 -26.35
N THR A 93 -14.49 34.17 -25.80
CA THR A 93 -15.89 34.42 -25.40
C THR A 93 -16.84 34.37 -26.60
N ASP A 94 -16.44 34.95 -27.73
CA ASP A 94 -17.25 34.90 -28.97
C ASP A 94 -17.37 33.47 -29.48
N THR A 95 -16.26 32.72 -29.48
CA THR A 95 -16.25 31.28 -29.86
C THR A 95 -17.14 30.46 -28.93
N ILE A 96 -17.08 30.69 -27.62
CA ILE A 96 -17.92 30.03 -26.60
C ILE A 96 -19.40 30.28 -26.87
N HIS A 97 -19.80 31.54 -27.08
CA HIS A 97 -21.20 31.89 -27.35
C HIS A 97 -21.67 31.36 -28.71
N ALA A 98 -20.82 31.42 -29.74
CA ALA A 98 -21.10 30.86 -31.05
C ALA A 98 -21.28 29.34 -30.99
N TYR A 99 -20.41 28.64 -30.25
CA TYR A 99 -20.50 27.19 -30.04
C TYR A 99 -21.79 26.81 -29.31
N ALA A 100 -22.10 27.48 -28.19
CA ALA A 100 -23.31 27.21 -27.41
C ALA A 100 -24.57 27.39 -28.27
N LYS A 101 -24.64 28.45 -29.08
CA LYS A 101 -25.72 28.68 -30.03
C LYS A 101 -25.78 27.61 -31.12
N ALA A 102 -24.63 27.23 -31.70
CA ALA A 102 -24.55 26.24 -32.76
C ALA A 102 -24.93 24.82 -32.30
N ARG A 103 -24.66 24.48 -31.03
CA ARG A 103 -25.00 23.19 -30.42
C ARG A 103 -26.32 23.18 -29.66
N GLY A 104 -27.03 24.31 -29.60
CA GLY A 104 -28.33 24.43 -28.91
C GLY A 104 -28.24 24.32 -27.39
N LEU A 105 -27.12 24.72 -26.79
CA LEU A 105 -26.89 24.66 -25.35
C LEU A 105 -27.48 25.88 -24.63
N SER A 106 -27.67 25.77 -23.31
CA SER A 106 -28.01 26.92 -22.47
C SER A 106 -26.93 28.01 -22.55
N PRO A 107 -27.29 29.30 -22.38
CA PRO A 107 -26.34 30.40 -22.42
C PRO A 107 -25.14 30.16 -21.48
N PRO A 108 -23.89 30.29 -21.97
CA PRO A 108 -22.69 30.05 -21.16
C PRO A 108 -22.69 30.83 -19.85
N VAL A 109 -22.23 30.18 -18.79
CA VAL A 109 -22.21 30.76 -17.43
C VAL A 109 -20.79 31.07 -16.97
N THR A 110 -20.65 32.10 -16.15
CA THR A 110 -19.40 32.41 -15.45
C THR A 110 -19.16 31.42 -14.30
N LEU A 111 -17.91 31.30 -13.84
CA LEU A 111 -17.58 30.52 -12.64
C LEU A 111 -18.41 30.91 -11.40
N ASP A 112 -18.73 32.19 -11.22
CA ASP A 112 -19.57 32.64 -10.10
C ASP A 112 -21.01 32.11 -10.18
N GLN A 113 -21.58 32.13 -11.38
CA GLN A 113 -22.91 31.56 -11.62
C GLN A 113 -22.89 30.03 -11.41
N PHE A 114 -21.84 29.34 -11.87
CA PHE A 114 -21.68 27.91 -11.65
C PHE A 114 -21.53 27.56 -10.16
N ARG A 115 -20.70 28.29 -9.40
CA ARG A 115 -20.60 28.14 -7.94
C ARG A 115 -21.95 28.31 -7.24
N ALA A 116 -22.77 29.25 -7.72
CA ALA A 116 -24.12 29.45 -7.21
C ALA A 116 -25.05 28.27 -7.52
N LEU A 117 -24.96 27.67 -8.72
CA LEU A 117 -25.67 26.43 -9.08
C LEU A 117 -25.23 25.26 -8.21
N LEU A 118 -23.93 25.01 -8.07
CA LEU A 118 -23.38 23.96 -7.24
C LEU A 118 -23.91 24.05 -5.80
N ARG A 119 -23.98 25.26 -5.24
CA ARG A 119 -24.57 25.49 -3.92
C ARG A 119 -26.07 25.16 -3.86
N LYS A 120 -26.84 25.48 -4.90
CA LYS A 120 -28.27 25.11 -4.99
C LYS A 120 -28.44 23.58 -5.01
N VAL A 121 -27.63 22.87 -5.81
CA VAL A 121 -27.65 21.40 -5.88
C VAL A 121 -27.27 20.79 -4.53
N MET A 122 -26.22 21.29 -3.87
CA MET A 122 -25.84 20.85 -2.52
C MET A 122 -26.96 21.06 -1.49
N LYS A 123 -27.69 22.18 -1.57
CA LYS A 123 -28.84 22.46 -0.69
C LYS A 123 -30.01 21.52 -0.91
N ALA A 124 -30.19 21.07 -2.15
CA ALA A 124 -31.20 20.08 -2.51
C ALA A 124 -30.79 18.63 -2.13
N GLY A 125 -29.60 18.42 -1.56
CA GLY A 125 -29.08 17.08 -1.27
C GLY A 125 -28.58 16.33 -2.51
N GLY A 126 -28.28 17.06 -3.59
CA GLY A 126 -27.79 16.48 -4.84
C GLY A 126 -26.38 15.91 -4.75
N GLN A 127 -26.02 15.18 -5.80
CA GLN A 127 -24.78 14.44 -5.96
C GLN A 127 -23.88 15.16 -6.97
N ILE A 128 -22.66 15.49 -6.55
CA ILE A 128 -21.65 16.19 -7.34
C ILE A 128 -20.70 15.13 -7.85
N VAL A 129 -20.70 14.94 -9.17
CA VAL A 129 -19.99 13.85 -9.86
C VAL A 129 -18.89 14.46 -10.72
N GLY A 130 -17.70 13.85 -10.69
CA GLY A 130 -16.59 14.24 -11.55
C GLY A 130 -15.57 13.12 -11.66
N PHE A 131 -14.70 13.17 -12.66
CA PHE A 131 -13.56 12.27 -12.80
C PHE A 131 -12.31 13.01 -12.35
N ASN A 132 -11.71 12.64 -11.21
CA ASN A 132 -10.65 13.42 -10.54
C ASN A 132 -11.15 14.69 -9.82
N LEU A 133 -12.35 14.60 -9.25
CA LEU A 133 -13.07 15.67 -8.57
C LEU A 133 -12.26 16.54 -7.58
N PRO A 134 -11.26 16.03 -6.81
CA PRO A 134 -10.36 16.88 -6.03
C PRO A 134 -9.67 17.99 -6.83
N PHE A 135 -9.25 17.68 -8.05
CA PHE A 135 -8.60 18.63 -8.94
C PHE A 135 -9.60 19.68 -9.41
N ASP A 136 -10.73 19.30 -9.99
CA ASP A 136 -11.72 20.24 -10.55
C ASP A 136 -12.27 21.20 -9.49
N LEU A 137 -12.60 20.67 -8.30
CA LEU A 137 -13.05 21.50 -7.17
C LEU A 137 -11.99 22.52 -6.74
N SER A 138 -10.70 22.19 -6.85
CA SER A 138 -9.62 23.13 -6.55
C SER A 138 -9.48 24.22 -7.61
N ARG A 139 -9.82 23.94 -8.87
CA ARG A 139 -9.74 24.89 -9.99
C ARG A 139 -10.81 25.98 -9.90
N ILE A 140 -12.01 25.63 -9.43
CA ILE A 140 -13.14 26.58 -9.25
C ILE A 140 -13.16 27.27 -7.87
N ALA A 141 -12.20 26.96 -6.99
CA ALA A 141 -12.05 27.60 -5.68
C ALA A 141 -11.56 29.04 -5.79
N ILE A 142 -12.02 29.90 -4.87
CA ILE A 142 -11.54 31.28 -4.73
C ILE A 142 -10.45 31.43 -3.67
N ASP A 143 -10.29 30.42 -2.81
CA ASP A 143 -9.26 30.37 -1.76
C ASP A 143 -9.16 28.94 -1.20
N SER A 144 -8.04 28.60 -0.56
CA SER A 144 -7.88 27.33 0.16
C SER A 144 -7.09 27.51 1.46
N ALA A 145 -7.36 26.65 2.43
CA ALA A 145 -6.65 26.63 3.69
C ALA A 145 -6.50 25.20 4.20
N PRO A 146 -5.56 24.89 5.09
CA PRO A 146 -5.58 23.64 5.83
C PRO A 146 -6.92 23.47 6.56
N ALA A 147 -7.49 22.26 6.50
CA ALA A 147 -8.67 21.93 7.26
C ALA A 147 -8.39 22.07 8.77
N LYS A 148 -9.31 22.72 9.50
CA LYS A 148 -9.28 22.81 10.96
C LYS A 148 -10.14 21.66 11.52
N PRO A 149 -9.55 20.50 11.91
CA PRO A 149 -10.32 19.39 12.43
C PRO A 149 -10.99 19.78 13.74
N THR A 150 -12.22 19.30 13.94
CA THR A 150 -12.92 19.38 15.23
C THR A 150 -12.99 18.00 15.84
N LYS A 151 -13.38 17.88 17.12
CA LYS A 151 -13.62 16.58 17.78
C LYS A 151 -14.54 15.65 16.95
N TRP A 152 -15.46 16.22 16.17
CA TRP A 152 -16.42 15.47 15.35
C TRP A 152 -15.96 15.23 13.90
N ASN A 153 -14.80 15.77 13.51
CA ASN A 153 -14.29 15.69 12.14
C ASN A 153 -12.77 15.44 12.08
N ARG A 154 -12.23 14.73 13.08
CA ARG A 154 -10.80 14.36 13.17
C ARG A 154 -10.32 13.60 11.93
N LYS A 155 -11.21 12.84 11.27
CA LYS A 155 -10.91 12.16 10.01
C LYS A 155 -10.41 13.09 8.89
N MET A 156 -10.81 14.37 8.88
CA MET A 156 -10.37 15.39 7.91
C MET A 156 -9.11 16.16 8.33
N GLN A 157 -8.42 15.72 9.39
CA GLN A 157 -7.12 16.25 9.75
C GLN A 157 -6.10 15.97 8.63
N GLY A 158 -5.31 16.99 8.30
CA GLY A 158 -4.38 16.98 7.15
C GLY A 158 -5.06 17.15 5.79
N ALA A 159 -6.35 17.50 5.74
CA ALA A 159 -7.07 17.76 4.50
C ALA A 159 -6.90 19.20 4.01
N HIS A 160 -7.11 19.41 2.71
CA HIS A 160 -7.36 20.75 2.15
C HIS A 160 -8.78 21.20 2.47
N SER A 161 -9.00 22.51 2.65
CA SER A 161 -10.31 23.14 2.85
C SER A 161 -10.52 24.29 1.86
N LEU A 162 -11.27 24.01 0.81
CA LEU A 162 -11.55 24.88 -0.32
C LEU A 162 -12.69 25.86 0.01
N LYS A 163 -12.48 27.15 -0.28
CA LYS A 163 -13.50 28.21 -0.28
C LYS A 163 -14.05 28.31 -1.71
N LEU A 164 -15.33 28.04 -1.87
CA LEU A 164 -16.02 28.15 -3.16
C LEU A 164 -16.93 29.39 -3.24
N TRP A 165 -16.90 30.30 -2.26
CA TRP A 165 -17.82 31.44 -2.22
C TRP A 165 -17.34 32.47 -1.21
N ASP A 166 -17.64 33.73 -1.48
CA ASP A 166 -17.25 34.82 -0.59
C ASP A 166 -18.27 35.06 0.52
N SER A 167 -18.44 34.05 1.38
CA SER A 167 -19.31 34.14 2.55
C SER A 167 -18.85 33.18 3.66
N PRO A 168 -18.69 33.67 4.91
CA PRO A 168 -18.36 32.80 6.04
C PRO A 168 -19.54 31.91 6.48
N TYR A 169 -20.75 32.17 5.97
CA TYR A 169 -21.98 31.47 6.33
C TYR A 169 -22.24 30.20 5.49
N HIS A 170 -21.41 29.95 4.49
CA HIS A 170 -21.56 28.81 3.59
C HIS A 170 -20.41 27.81 3.79
N PRO A 171 -20.67 26.49 3.65
CA PRO A 171 -19.71 25.43 4.03
C PRO A 171 -18.46 25.28 3.12
N ARG A 172 -17.25 25.49 3.63
CA ARG A 172 -16.04 25.06 2.89
C ARG A 172 -16.08 23.55 2.57
N ILE A 173 -15.54 23.16 1.41
CA ILE A 173 -15.38 21.75 1.03
C ILE A 173 -14.01 21.28 1.52
N GLN A 174 -13.98 20.18 2.26
CA GLN A 174 -12.78 19.54 2.72
C GLN A 174 -12.48 18.30 1.91
N ILE A 175 -11.22 18.14 1.48
CA ILE A 175 -10.77 17.01 0.68
C ILE A 175 -9.49 16.45 1.28
N LYS A 176 -9.56 15.19 1.73
CA LYS A 176 -8.41 14.46 2.29
C LYS A 176 -7.96 13.39 1.31
N HIS A 177 -6.75 13.52 0.80
CA HIS A 177 -6.09 12.44 0.07
C HIS A 177 -5.67 11.33 1.02
N ILE A 178 -6.07 10.09 0.70
CA ILE A 178 -5.67 8.89 1.44
C ILE A 178 -4.56 8.18 0.67
N ASN A 179 -4.79 7.92 -0.62
CA ASN A 179 -3.85 7.31 -1.55
C ASN A 179 -4.25 7.68 -2.99
N PRO A 180 -3.44 7.34 -4.02
CA PRO A 180 -3.70 7.73 -5.41
C PRO A 180 -5.05 7.29 -6.00
N ARG A 181 -5.79 6.39 -5.34
CA ARG A 181 -7.10 5.86 -5.77
C ARG A 181 -8.26 6.34 -4.89
N LEU A 182 -8.00 7.09 -3.82
CA LEU A 182 -9.00 7.44 -2.82
C LEU A 182 -8.77 8.82 -2.21
N SER A 183 -9.79 9.67 -2.32
CA SER A 183 -9.94 10.88 -1.50
C SER A 183 -11.26 10.89 -0.73
N LEU A 184 -11.24 11.45 0.48
CA LEU A 184 -12.43 11.67 1.29
C LEU A 184 -12.91 13.11 1.11
N HIS A 185 -14.21 13.26 0.85
CA HIS A 185 -14.85 14.57 0.73
C HIS A 185 -15.79 14.82 1.92
N SER A 186 -15.85 16.07 2.38
CA SER A 186 -16.80 16.50 3.41
C SER A 186 -17.09 18.00 3.29
N ALA A 187 -18.33 18.42 3.56
CA ALA A 187 -18.66 19.84 3.71
C ALA A 187 -18.60 20.24 5.20
N THR A 188 -17.96 21.37 5.49
CA THR A 188 -17.92 21.92 6.87
C THR A 188 -19.31 22.34 7.36
N VAL A 189 -19.49 22.44 8.67
CA VAL A 189 -20.66 23.09 9.26
C VAL A 189 -20.25 24.52 9.67
N PRO A 190 -20.79 25.58 9.04
CA PRO A 190 -20.43 26.95 9.39
C PRO A 190 -20.69 27.24 10.88
N SER A 191 -19.69 27.77 11.60
CA SER A 191 -19.78 28.02 13.05
C SER A 191 -20.53 29.31 13.40
N GLN A 192 -20.53 30.29 12.48
CA GLN A 192 -21.16 31.59 12.66
C GLN A 192 -22.40 31.67 11.77
N GLY A 193 -23.58 31.77 12.40
CA GLY A 193 -24.86 31.77 11.68
C GLY A 193 -26.08 31.49 12.55
N LYS A 194 -25.93 31.37 13.88
CA LYS A 194 -27.11 31.32 14.76
C LYS A 194 -27.58 32.75 15.05
N ALA A 195 -28.76 33.12 14.55
CA ALA A 195 -29.51 34.22 15.16
C ALA A 195 -29.62 33.96 16.68
N ARG A 196 -29.56 35.00 17.51
CA ARG A 196 -29.62 34.89 18.99
C ARG A 196 -30.84 34.07 19.46
N SER A 197 -31.93 34.10 18.69
CA SER A 197 -33.15 33.30 18.86
C SER A 197 -32.98 31.80 18.56
N ALA A 198 -32.29 31.43 17.47
CA ALA A 198 -32.02 30.04 17.10
C ALA A 198 -31.05 29.33 18.07
N ARG A 199 -30.11 30.08 18.69
CA ARG A 199 -29.30 29.58 19.83
C ARG A 199 -30.15 29.19 21.03
N LYS A 200 -31.24 29.94 21.30
CA LYS A 200 -32.15 29.72 22.43
C LYS A 200 -33.06 28.51 22.23
N ARG A 201 -33.42 28.16 20.99
CA ARG A 201 -34.32 27.04 20.65
C ARG A 201 -33.63 25.68 20.44
N ARG A 202 -32.29 25.62 20.40
CA ARG A 202 -31.51 24.40 20.08
C ARG A 202 -31.86 23.77 18.72
N ASP A 203 -32.37 24.56 17.78
CA ASP A 203 -32.65 24.08 16.42
C ASP A 203 -31.32 23.80 15.68
N ASN A 204 -31.15 22.56 15.21
CA ASN A 204 -30.06 22.19 14.31
C ASN A 204 -30.48 22.55 12.89
N ILE A 205 -29.88 23.59 12.31
CA ILE A 205 -30.00 23.86 10.87
C ILE A 205 -29.21 22.75 10.15
N PRO A 206 -29.82 21.99 9.21
CA PRO A 206 -29.08 21.04 8.39
C PRO A 206 -27.97 21.79 7.65
N ALA A 207 -26.74 21.28 7.69
CA ALA A 207 -25.70 21.83 6.83
C ALA A 207 -26.11 21.62 5.36
N ASP A 208 -25.80 22.57 4.47
CA ASP A 208 -25.93 22.37 3.03
C ASP A 208 -25.01 21.19 2.63
N ARG A 209 -25.58 19.98 2.52
CA ARG A 209 -24.83 18.72 2.36
C ARG A 209 -25.11 18.13 0.99
N GLY A 210 -24.22 18.40 0.04
CA GLY A 210 -24.10 17.58 -1.16
C GLY A 210 -23.31 16.30 -0.91
N THR A 211 -23.54 15.31 -1.76
CA THR A 211 -22.72 14.08 -1.81
C THR A 211 -21.70 14.21 -2.93
N PHE A 212 -20.43 13.92 -2.67
CA PHE A 212 -19.37 14.01 -3.68
C PHE A 212 -18.97 12.61 -4.15
N ILE A 213 -18.95 12.40 -5.45
CA ILE A 213 -18.64 11.11 -6.08
C ILE A 213 -17.53 11.34 -7.11
N ASP A 214 -16.33 10.91 -6.76
CA ASP A 214 -15.22 10.81 -7.70
C ASP A 214 -15.32 9.47 -8.45
N VAL A 215 -15.66 9.52 -9.73
CA VAL A 215 -15.84 8.35 -10.59
C VAL A 215 -14.57 7.51 -10.66
N ARG A 216 -13.39 8.14 -10.56
CA ARG A 216 -12.10 7.44 -10.51
C ARG A 216 -12.00 6.55 -9.28
N THR A 217 -12.38 7.06 -8.11
CA THR A 217 -12.42 6.31 -6.84
C THR A 217 -13.42 5.15 -6.94
N SER A 218 -14.62 5.39 -7.47
CA SER A 218 -15.64 4.34 -7.67
C SER A 218 -15.18 3.23 -8.61
N ALA A 219 -14.52 3.58 -9.73
CA ALA A 219 -13.95 2.62 -10.67
C ALA A 219 -12.90 1.73 -10.01
N SER A 220 -11.97 2.33 -9.24
CA SER A 220 -10.97 1.58 -8.47
C SER A 220 -11.61 0.64 -7.47
N ALA A 221 -12.70 1.04 -6.80
CA ALA A 221 -13.38 0.20 -5.82
C ALA A 221 -14.10 -1.01 -6.44
N ILE A 222 -14.71 -0.84 -7.62
CA ILE A 222 -15.59 -1.84 -8.24
C ILE A 222 -14.86 -2.75 -9.23
N LEU A 223 -13.88 -2.21 -9.97
CA LEU A 223 -13.16 -2.93 -11.02
C LEU A 223 -11.74 -3.36 -10.61
N SER A 224 -11.24 -2.79 -9.51
CA SER A 224 -9.86 -2.89 -9.03
C SER A 224 -8.81 -2.29 -9.96
N GLY A 225 -7.79 -1.66 -9.38
CA GLY A 225 -6.70 -1.01 -10.13
C GLY A 225 -6.93 0.47 -10.40
N GLY A 226 -6.05 1.06 -11.22
CA GLY A 226 -6.06 2.49 -11.55
C GLY A 226 -6.58 2.78 -12.96
N TYR A 227 -7.40 3.82 -13.09
CA TYR A 227 -8.06 4.20 -14.34
C TYR A 227 -7.76 5.66 -14.72
N SER A 228 -7.49 5.89 -16.01
CA SER A 228 -7.76 7.15 -16.71
C SER A 228 -9.20 7.10 -17.26
N LEU A 229 -9.77 8.26 -17.61
CA LEU A 229 -11.12 8.31 -18.17
C LEU A 229 -11.20 7.50 -19.47
N GLU A 230 -10.22 7.68 -20.36
CA GLU A 230 -10.08 6.90 -21.58
C GLU A 230 -10.09 5.38 -21.32
N ARG A 231 -9.21 4.89 -20.44
CA ARG A 231 -9.16 3.47 -20.07
C ARG A 231 -10.50 2.99 -19.51
N LEU A 232 -11.16 3.82 -18.70
CA LEU A 232 -12.44 3.49 -18.08
C LEU A 232 -13.55 3.37 -19.12
N THR A 233 -13.68 4.34 -20.04
CA THR A 233 -14.67 4.29 -21.13
C THR A 233 -14.52 3.02 -21.95
N THR A 234 -13.29 2.66 -22.34
CA THR A 234 -13.00 1.41 -23.06
C THR A 234 -13.34 0.16 -22.23
N THR A 235 -13.02 0.17 -20.93
CA THR A 235 -13.31 -0.97 -20.02
C THR A 235 -14.81 -1.17 -19.80
N LEU A 236 -15.57 -0.07 -19.70
CA LEU A 236 -17.03 -0.08 -19.49
C LEU A 236 -17.81 -0.14 -20.80
N GLN A 237 -17.13 0.00 -21.95
CA GLN A 237 -17.71 0.08 -23.28
C GLN A 237 -18.80 1.15 -23.40
N THR A 238 -18.65 2.30 -22.73
CA THR A 238 -19.59 3.44 -22.77
C THR A 238 -19.90 3.94 -24.18
N PRO A 239 -21.08 4.52 -24.48
CA PRO A 239 -21.36 5.08 -25.80
C PRO A 239 -20.34 6.14 -26.25
N THR A 240 -20.01 7.06 -25.35
CA THR A 240 -19.01 8.11 -25.57
C THR A 240 -17.63 7.58 -25.22
N ARG A 241 -16.71 7.67 -26.19
CA ARG A 241 -15.27 7.39 -26.01
C ARG A 241 -14.56 8.72 -25.80
N LYS A 242 -13.54 8.73 -24.95
CA LYS A 242 -12.69 9.92 -24.80
C LYS A 242 -12.03 10.24 -26.15
N LEU A 243 -12.24 11.46 -26.64
CA LEU A 243 -11.58 11.97 -27.83
C LEU A 243 -10.12 12.30 -27.51
N GLY A 244 -9.19 12.15 -28.46
CA GLY A 244 -7.83 12.67 -28.31
C GLY A 244 -7.77 14.14 -28.73
N THR A 245 -6.94 14.96 -28.09
CA THR A 245 -6.67 16.33 -28.56
C THR A 245 -5.21 16.73 -28.36
N GLU A 246 -4.62 17.33 -29.38
CA GLU A 246 -3.29 17.97 -29.34
C GLU A 246 -3.40 19.49 -29.11
N GLN A 247 -4.62 20.02 -28.96
CA GLN A 247 -4.91 21.47 -28.96
C GLN A 247 -5.04 22.07 -27.55
N HIS A 248 -4.70 21.33 -26.49
CA HIS A 248 -4.79 21.84 -25.12
C HIS A 248 -3.87 23.06 -24.92
N GLY A 249 -4.42 24.15 -24.38
CA GLY A 249 -3.71 25.42 -24.20
C GLY A 249 -3.58 26.32 -25.44
N GLN A 250 -4.17 25.95 -26.58
CA GLN A 250 -4.25 26.78 -27.80
C GLN A 250 -5.56 27.61 -27.84
N PRO A 251 -5.74 28.59 -28.75
CA PRO A 251 -7.03 29.29 -28.93
C PRO A 251 -8.21 28.32 -29.08
N LEU A 252 -9.39 28.68 -28.56
CA LEU A 252 -10.52 27.74 -28.56
C LEU A 252 -11.01 27.42 -29.96
N THR A 253 -11.20 26.13 -30.23
CA THR A 253 -11.82 25.59 -31.44
C THR A 253 -13.10 24.84 -31.08
N PHE A 254 -13.99 24.65 -32.06
CA PHE A 254 -15.19 23.83 -31.85
C PHE A 254 -14.82 22.38 -31.49
N ASP A 255 -13.75 21.84 -32.08
CA ASP A 255 -13.26 20.49 -31.80
C ASP A 255 -12.78 20.34 -30.35
N TYR A 256 -12.08 21.34 -29.81
CA TYR A 256 -11.64 21.33 -28.41
C TYR A 256 -12.83 21.46 -27.44
N LEU A 257 -13.85 22.25 -27.80
CA LEU A 257 -15.09 22.34 -27.02
C LEU A 257 -15.90 21.04 -27.07
N ASP A 258 -15.96 20.37 -28.22
CA ASP A 258 -16.58 19.04 -28.34
C ASP A 258 -15.82 17.99 -27.51
N TYR A 259 -14.48 18.06 -27.45
CA TYR A 259 -13.66 17.23 -26.55
C TYR A 259 -14.03 17.45 -25.07
N ALA A 260 -14.01 18.69 -24.59
CA ALA A 260 -14.29 19.00 -23.18
C ALA A 260 -15.73 18.64 -22.79
N ARG A 261 -16.69 18.84 -23.71
CA ARG A 261 -18.07 18.39 -23.54
C ARG A 261 -18.18 16.86 -23.46
N ALA A 262 -17.47 16.14 -24.32
CA ALA A 262 -17.49 14.68 -24.36
C ALA A 262 -16.91 14.06 -23.08
N ASP A 263 -15.94 14.69 -22.42
CA ASP A 263 -15.38 14.19 -21.16
C ASP A 263 -16.40 14.22 -20.00
N VAL A 264 -17.26 15.23 -19.94
CA VAL A 264 -18.38 15.29 -18.96
C VAL A 264 -19.41 14.19 -19.26
N GLN A 265 -19.80 14.04 -20.52
CA GLN A 265 -20.73 12.99 -20.95
C GLN A 265 -20.15 11.59 -20.66
N ALA A 266 -18.89 11.34 -20.99
CA ALA A 266 -18.20 10.09 -20.71
C ALA A 266 -18.12 9.81 -19.20
N THR A 267 -17.90 10.84 -18.39
CA THR A 267 -17.90 10.74 -16.92
C THR A 267 -19.27 10.32 -16.39
N TRP A 268 -20.36 10.91 -16.90
CA TRP A 268 -21.73 10.51 -16.56
C TRP A 268 -22.03 9.06 -16.95
N GLU A 269 -21.71 8.66 -18.17
CA GLU A 269 -21.91 7.29 -18.64
C GLU A 269 -21.11 6.27 -17.82
N CYS A 270 -19.86 6.60 -17.47
CA CYS A 270 -19.05 5.78 -16.58
C CYS A 270 -19.68 5.67 -15.18
N PHE A 271 -20.17 6.79 -14.63
CA PHE A 271 -20.87 6.80 -13.33
C PHE A 271 -22.09 5.87 -13.36
N CYS A 272 -22.96 6.00 -14.37
CA CYS A 272 -24.15 5.17 -14.53
C CYS A 272 -23.78 3.69 -14.64
N ALA A 273 -22.82 3.33 -15.50
CA ALA A 273 -22.38 1.95 -15.67
C ALA A 273 -21.81 1.35 -14.37
N LEU A 274 -21.01 2.13 -13.62
CA LEU A 274 -20.50 1.70 -12.32
C LEU A 274 -21.62 1.55 -11.27
N ARG A 275 -22.61 2.46 -11.26
CA ARG A 275 -23.76 2.40 -10.37
C ARG A 275 -24.58 1.14 -10.62
N THR A 276 -24.89 0.84 -11.88
CA THR A 276 -25.61 -0.39 -12.27
C THR A 276 -24.84 -1.65 -11.88
N ARG A 277 -23.51 -1.68 -12.11
CA ARG A 277 -22.68 -2.80 -11.66
C ARG A 277 -22.73 -2.97 -10.14
N TYR A 278 -22.70 -1.87 -9.40
CA TYR A 278 -22.80 -1.88 -7.94
C TYR A 278 -24.16 -2.39 -7.44
N GLU A 279 -25.26 -1.93 -8.02
CA GLU A 279 -26.61 -2.42 -7.73
C GLU A 279 -26.70 -3.94 -7.88
N GLY A 280 -25.99 -4.50 -8.87
CA GLY A 280 -25.88 -5.94 -9.08
C GLY A 280 -25.41 -6.71 -7.85
N PHE A 281 -24.55 -6.14 -6.99
CA PHE A 281 -24.05 -6.84 -5.79
C PHE A 281 -25.15 -7.16 -4.78
N GLY A 282 -26.27 -6.43 -4.79
CA GLY A 282 -27.37 -6.64 -3.86
C GLY A 282 -27.05 -6.18 -2.42
N LEU A 283 -26.26 -5.11 -2.27
CA LEU A 283 -25.83 -4.58 -0.98
C LEU A 283 -26.65 -3.35 -0.58
N ALA A 284 -27.08 -3.26 0.67
CA ALA A 284 -27.82 -2.11 1.20
C ALA A 284 -26.95 -0.85 1.40
N THR A 285 -25.62 -1.01 1.43
CA THR A 285 -24.70 0.13 1.57
C THR A 285 -24.85 1.07 0.35
N PRO A 286 -25.00 2.39 0.52
CA PRO A 286 -25.11 3.31 -0.62
C PRO A 286 -23.83 3.35 -1.46
N PHE A 287 -23.97 3.47 -2.79
CA PHE A 287 -22.87 3.52 -3.76
C PHE A 287 -21.76 4.52 -3.38
N HIS A 288 -22.11 5.74 -2.96
CA HIS A 288 -21.17 6.79 -2.59
C HIS A 288 -20.33 6.51 -1.32
N ASN A 289 -20.67 5.46 -0.56
CA ASN A 289 -19.91 4.99 0.60
C ASN A 289 -18.92 3.88 0.26
N ILE A 290 -19.00 3.29 -0.93
CA ILE A 290 -18.06 2.27 -1.40
C ILE A 290 -16.89 2.97 -2.12
N ARG A 291 -15.75 2.98 -1.42
CA ARG A 291 -14.59 3.82 -1.78
C ARG A 291 -13.29 3.02 -1.97
N SER A 292 -13.36 1.70 -1.82
CA SER A 292 -12.23 0.78 -2.00
C SER A 292 -12.76 -0.63 -2.17
N GLU A 293 -11.95 -1.55 -2.69
CA GLU A 293 -12.32 -2.97 -2.76
C GLU A 293 -12.68 -3.51 -1.37
N ALA A 294 -11.90 -3.14 -0.35
CA ALA A 294 -12.16 -3.47 1.06
C ALA A 294 -13.54 -2.98 1.56
N GLY A 295 -14.11 -1.94 0.95
CA GLY A 295 -15.46 -1.47 1.24
C GLY A 295 -16.54 -2.47 0.82
N LEU A 296 -16.35 -3.16 -0.31
CA LEU A 296 -17.27 -4.20 -0.79
C LEU A 296 -17.28 -5.39 0.17
N GLY A 297 -16.11 -5.89 0.58
CA GLY A 297 -16.00 -6.97 1.56
C GLY A 297 -16.69 -6.63 2.90
N LYS A 298 -16.53 -5.41 3.40
CA LYS A 298 -17.19 -4.96 4.64
C LYS A 298 -18.70 -4.83 4.49
N ALA A 299 -19.16 -4.31 3.36
CA ALA A 299 -20.59 -4.19 3.05
C ALA A 299 -21.23 -5.58 2.98
N MET A 300 -20.54 -6.57 2.39
CA MET A 300 -20.99 -7.97 2.37
C MET A 300 -21.15 -8.54 3.79
N LEU A 301 -20.18 -8.32 4.68
CA LEU A 301 -20.30 -8.75 6.09
C LEU A 301 -21.47 -8.04 6.81
N THR A 302 -21.66 -6.75 6.53
CA THR A 302 -22.76 -5.96 7.11
C THR A 302 -24.13 -6.46 6.63
N GLU A 303 -24.26 -6.82 5.36
CA GLU A 303 -25.49 -7.38 4.78
C GLU A 303 -25.90 -8.70 5.45
N MET A 304 -24.91 -9.51 5.86
CA MET A 304 -25.14 -10.75 6.62
C MET A 304 -25.36 -10.53 8.13
N ASP A 305 -25.45 -9.27 8.59
CA ASP A 305 -25.54 -8.85 10.00
C ASP A 305 -24.34 -9.33 10.86
N ILE A 306 -23.16 -9.46 10.25
CA ILE A 306 -21.94 -9.90 10.95
C ILE A 306 -21.29 -8.71 11.65
N THR A 307 -21.01 -8.87 12.95
CA THR A 307 -20.15 -7.95 13.71
C THR A 307 -18.91 -8.71 14.13
N ILE A 308 -17.75 -8.28 13.65
CA ILE A 308 -16.48 -8.92 14.00
C ILE A 308 -16.26 -8.81 15.51
N CYS A 309 -16.07 -9.98 16.15
CA CYS A 309 -15.72 -10.06 17.56
C CYS A 309 -14.31 -9.48 17.76
N ALA A 310 -14.25 -8.22 18.18
CA ALA A 310 -12.99 -7.57 18.54
C ALA A 310 -12.54 -8.01 19.93
N ASP A 311 -11.24 -8.23 20.10
CA ASP A 311 -10.66 -8.45 21.42
C ASP A 311 -10.58 -7.10 22.15
N ASN A 312 -11.37 -6.95 23.21
CA ASN A 312 -11.40 -5.74 24.01
C ASN A 312 -10.19 -5.62 24.94
N ASP A 313 -9.37 -6.67 25.09
CA ASP A 313 -8.12 -6.65 25.84
C ASP A 313 -6.96 -6.17 24.94
N PRO A 314 -6.41 -4.97 25.19
CA PRO A 314 -5.28 -4.44 24.42
C PRO A 314 -4.03 -5.31 24.49
N ALA A 315 -3.79 -6.05 25.57
CA ALA A 315 -2.61 -6.90 25.74
C ALA A 315 -2.70 -8.17 24.88
N LYS A 316 -3.90 -8.72 24.69
CA LYS A 316 -4.13 -9.84 23.76
C LYS A 316 -4.04 -9.40 22.30
N THR A 317 -4.58 -8.23 21.99
CA THR A 317 -4.39 -7.56 20.70
C THR A 317 -2.90 -7.37 20.39
N ALA A 318 -2.13 -6.88 21.37
CA ALA A 318 -0.67 -6.76 21.27
C ALA A 318 0.02 -8.11 21.02
N ARG A 319 -0.39 -9.20 21.69
CA ARG A 319 0.14 -10.56 21.43
C ARG A 319 -0.08 -11.01 19.99
N SER A 320 -1.28 -10.81 19.44
CA SER A 320 -1.57 -11.16 18.04
C SER A 320 -0.76 -10.31 17.06
N LEU A 321 -0.58 -9.02 17.34
CA LEU A 321 0.25 -8.16 16.50
C LEU A 321 1.75 -8.49 16.63
N HIS A 322 2.22 -8.97 17.79
CA HIS A 322 3.61 -9.40 17.99
C HIS A 322 3.99 -10.49 16.98
N SER A 323 3.13 -11.50 16.82
CA SER A 323 3.34 -12.60 15.88
C SER A 323 3.07 -12.25 14.41
N TYR A 324 2.67 -11.00 14.11
CA TYR A 324 2.30 -10.59 12.77
C TYR A 324 3.50 -10.25 11.87
N TYR A 325 3.60 -11.02 10.78
CA TYR A 325 4.47 -10.77 9.64
C TYR A 325 3.66 -10.88 8.34
N GLY A 326 4.00 -10.08 7.33
CA GLY A 326 3.32 -10.12 6.02
C GLY A 326 3.66 -11.35 5.18
N GLY A 327 3.36 -11.30 3.88
CA GLY A 327 3.77 -12.33 2.93
C GLY A 327 5.29 -12.48 2.81
N ARG A 328 5.75 -13.66 2.41
CA ARG A 328 7.17 -13.95 2.13
C ARG A 328 7.52 -13.50 0.72
N THR A 329 8.57 -12.70 0.57
CA THR A 329 9.13 -12.32 -0.74
C THR A 329 10.65 -12.30 -0.63
N GLU A 330 11.36 -12.98 -1.53
CA GLU A 330 12.82 -13.10 -1.51
C GLU A 330 13.39 -13.68 -2.81
N VAL A 331 14.67 -13.40 -3.06
CA VAL A 331 15.46 -14.00 -4.16
C VAL A 331 16.47 -14.97 -3.59
N ARG A 332 16.52 -16.19 -4.14
CA ARG A 332 17.49 -17.24 -3.79
C ARG A 332 18.63 -17.33 -4.78
N ILE A 333 18.35 -17.29 -6.09
CA ILE A 333 19.37 -17.29 -7.15
C ILE A 333 19.44 -15.88 -7.72
N ARG A 334 20.45 -15.13 -7.31
CA ARG A 334 20.61 -13.71 -7.61
C ARG A 334 21.55 -13.49 -8.78
N ARG A 335 21.14 -12.63 -9.72
CA ARG A 335 21.95 -12.13 -10.84
C ARG A 335 22.64 -13.23 -11.63
N GLN A 336 21.93 -14.34 -11.84
CA GLN A 336 22.33 -15.45 -12.70
C GLN A 336 21.11 -15.91 -13.47
N PRO A 337 21.18 -16.02 -14.82
CA PRO A 337 20.14 -16.66 -15.61
C PRO A 337 19.97 -18.12 -15.18
N VAL A 338 18.74 -18.50 -14.81
CA VAL A 338 18.44 -19.89 -14.44
C VAL A 338 17.14 -20.35 -15.08
N ARG A 339 17.12 -21.58 -15.60
CA ARG A 339 15.91 -22.23 -16.17
C ARG A 339 14.92 -22.50 -15.05
N ILE A 340 13.68 -22.02 -15.20
CA ILE A 340 12.63 -22.14 -14.18
C ILE A 340 11.30 -22.65 -14.72
N VAL A 341 10.46 -23.17 -13.84
CA VAL A 341 9.00 -23.22 -13.99
C VAL A 341 8.39 -22.30 -12.94
N LEU A 342 7.63 -21.30 -13.37
CA LEU A 342 6.93 -20.40 -12.45
C LEU A 342 5.62 -21.04 -11.98
N THR A 343 5.49 -21.21 -10.66
CA THR A 343 4.27 -21.71 -10.04
C THR A 343 3.63 -20.67 -9.12
N ASP A 344 2.31 -20.73 -8.96
CA ASP A 344 1.52 -19.82 -8.13
C ASP A 344 0.39 -20.56 -7.42
N PHE A 345 0.15 -20.22 -6.15
CA PHE A 345 -0.94 -20.80 -5.37
C PHE A 345 -2.27 -20.12 -5.68
N MET A 346 -3.22 -20.91 -6.20
CA MET A 346 -4.58 -20.47 -6.45
C MET A 346 -5.22 -19.92 -5.18
N SER A 347 -5.57 -18.63 -5.20
CA SER A 347 -6.33 -17.96 -4.14
C SER A 347 -5.72 -18.22 -2.75
N MET A 348 -4.40 -18.06 -2.59
CA MET A 348 -3.65 -18.42 -1.38
C MET A 348 -4.37 -18.12 -0.06
N TYR A 349 -4.83 -16.87 0.15
CA TYR A 349 -5.49 -16.48 1.40
C TYR A 349 -6.87 -17.13 1.59
N PRO A 350 -7.82 -17.05 0.63
CA PRO A 350 -9.05 -17.86 0.70
C PRO A 350 -8.81 -19.35 0.95
N THR A 351 -7.80 -19.96 0.32
CA THR A 351 -7.45 -21.37 0.48
C THR A 351 -7.07 -21.68 1.92
N VAL A 352 -6.11 -20.96 2.51
CA VAL A 352 -5.71 -21.20 3.92
C VAL A 352 -6.82 -20.86 4.91
N CYS A 353 -7.64 -19.84 4.64
CA CYS A 353 -8.83 -19.54 5.44
C CYS A 353 -9.79 -20.73 5.48
N THR A 354 -10.02 -21.37 4.33
CA THR A 354 -10.92 -22.54 4.21
C THR A 354 -10.33 -23.77 4.92
N LEU A 355 -9.03 -24.04 4.73
CA LEU A 355 -8.34 -25.18 5.33
C LEU A 355 -8.35 -25.10 6.87
N MET A 356 -8.08 -23.92 7.43
CA MET A 356 -8.19 -23.67 8.88
C MET A 356 -9.65 -23.50 9.35
N GLY A 357 -10.57 -23.23 8.42
CA GLY A 357 -11.96 -22.80 8.60
C GLY A 357 -12.14 -21.60 9.51
N LEU A 358 -11.44 -20.53 9.15
CA LEU A 358 -11.49 -19.25 9.83
C LEU A 358 -12.84 -18.54 9.71
N TRP A 359 -13.71 -18.93 8.76
CA TRP A 359 -15.06 -18.38 8.69
C TRP A 359 -15.84 -18.53 10.02
N ARG A 360 -15.62 -19.65 10.72
CA ARG A 360 -16.24 -19.89 12.03
C ARG A 360 -15.82 -18.86 13.08
N PHE A 361 -14.63 -18.28 12.96
CA PHE A 361 -14.18 -17.19 13.83
C PHE A 361 -14.81 -15.85 13.43
N VAL A 362 -15.00 -15.61 12.12
CA VAL A 362 -15.64 -14.39 11.60
C VAL A 362 -17.07 -14.24 12.13
N ILE A 363 -17.82 -15.34 12.23
CA ILE A 363 -19.20 -15.34 12.73
C ILE A 363 -19.31 -15.66 14.23
N ALA A 364 -18.20 -15.88 14.93
CA ALA A 364 -18.25 -16.25 16.34
C ALA A 364 -18.63 -15.05 17.21
N SER A 365 -19.44 -15.30 18.24
CA SER A 365 -19.73 -14.30 19.28
C SER A 365 -18.53 -14.02 20.21
N GLU A 366 -17.62 -14.99 20.32
CA GLU A 366 -16.40 -14.92 21.13
C GLU A 366 -15.30 -15.81 20.54
N VAL A 367 -14.05 -15.50 20.89
CA VAL A 367 -12.90 -16.37 20.64
C VAL A 367 -12.45 -16.96 21.97
N ILE A 368 -12.44 -18.28 22.06
CA ILE A 368 -12.07 -19.03 23.26
C ILE A 368 -10.57 -19.32 23.21
N GLU A 369 -9.87 -18.98 24.29
CA GLU A 369 -8.45 -19.27 24.47
C GLU A 369 -8.26 -20.42 25.46
N ARG A 370 -7.26 -21.26 25.20
CA ARG A 370 -6.79 -22.28 26.14
C ARG A 370 -5.29 -22.41 26.07
N ASP A 371 -4.67 -22.77 27.20
CA ASP A 371 -3.29 -23.22 27.22
C ASP A 371 -3.17 -24.47 26.32
N ALA A 372 -2.19 -24.45 25.44
CA ALA A 372 -1.88 -25.53 24.51
C ALA A 372 -0.37 -25.80 24.45
N THR A 373 0.37 -25.44 25.50
CA THR A 373 1.84 -25.53 25.53
C THR A 373 2.32 -26.96 25.29
N GLU A 374 1.78 -27.94 26.02
CA GLU A 374 2.13 -29.36 25.85
C GLU A 374 1.66 -29.95 24.51
N GLU A 375 0.50 -29.50 24.02
CA GLU A 375 -0.01 -29.89 22.70
C GLU A 375 0.92 -29.40 21.58
N ALA A 376 1.35 -28.14 21.65
CA ALA A 376 2.29 -27.56 20.70
C ALA A 376 3.64 -28.30 20.72
N ARG A 377 4.16 -28.62 21.91
CA ARG A 377 5.41 -29.39 22.09
C ARG A 377 5.29 -30.78 21.48
N ALA A 378 4.21 -31.51 21.79
CA ALA A 378 3.98 -32.86 21.28
C ALA A 378 3.84 -32.86 19.75
N LEU A 379 3.07 -31.91 19.20
CA LEU A 379 2.88 -31.77 17.75
C LEU A 379 4.19 -31.42 17.05
N LEU A 380 4.93 -30.42 17.53
CA LEU A 380 6.20 -30.03 16.92
C LEU A 380 7.28 -31.08 17.10
N ALA A 381 7.24 -31.95 18.11
CA ALA A 381 8.22 -33.04 18.25
C ALA A 381 8.15 -34.02 17.09
N THR A 382 6.94 -34.40 16.65
CA THR A 382 6.74 -35.48 15.66
C THR A 382 6.37 -35.02 14.26
N ALA A 383 5.89 -33.78 14.07
CA ALA A 383 5.41 -33.30 12.78
C ALA A 383 6.44 -33.45 11.64
N CYS A 384 5.99 -33.94 10.49
CA CYS A 384 6.75 -33.96 9.24
C CYS A 384 5.93 -33.32 8.09
N PRO A 385 6.56 -32.87 6.99
CA PRO A 385 5.84 -32.20 5.89
C PRO A 385 4.66 -33.00 5.32
N GLN A 386 4.74 -34.33 5.31
CA GLN A 386 3.72 -35.23 4.77
C GLN A 386 2.41 -35.17 5.56
N ASP A 387 2.47 -34.96 6.88
CA ASP A 387 1.27 -34.85 7.74
C ASP A 387 0.38 -33.67 7.32
N TRP A 388 0.98 -32.65 6.69
CA TRP A 388 0.32 -31.41 6.28
C TRP A 388 -0.23 -31.44 4.85
N GLN A 389 -0.11 -32.59 4.17
CA GLN A 389 -0.79 -32.87 2.91
C GLN A 389 -2.30 -33.09 3.10
N GLY A 390 -2.73 -33.42 4.33
CA GLY A 390 -4.13 -33.61 4.70
C GLY A 390 -4.80 -32.31 5.15
N GLN A 391 -6.00 -32.03 4.63
CA GLN A 391 -6.74 -30.80 4.96
C GLN A 391 -7.10 -30.66 6.44
N SER A 392 -7.34 -31.77 7.15
CA SER A 392 -7.72 -31.76 8.56
C SER A 392 -6.61 -31.25 9.49
N ALA A 393 -5.33 -31.49 9.14
CA ALA A 393 -4.19 -31.05 9.94
C ALA A 393 -4.15 -29.52 10.12
N TRP A 394 -4.58 -28.78 9.11
CA TRP A 394 -4.62 -27.32 9.11
C TRP A 394 -5.54 -26.73 10.19
N ARG A 395 -6.50 -27.51 10.70
CA ARG A 395 -7.39 -27.10 11.80
C ARG A 395 -6.68 -26.92 13.14
N ALA A 396 -5.47 -27.42 13.28
CA ALA A 396 -4.64 -27.20 14.47
C ALA A 396 -3.87 -25.86 14.44
N LEU A 397 -3.78 -25.19 13.29
CA LEU A 397 -2.97 -23.97 13.12
C LEU A 397 -3.46 -22.70 13.83
N PRO A 398 -4.75 -22.54 14.24
CA PRO A 398 -5.20 -21.43 15.08
C PRO A 398 -4.57 -21.43 16.49
N MET A 399 -3.26 -21.20 16.56
CA MET A 399 -2.45 -21.22 17.78
C MET A 399 -1.29 -20.24 17.65
N LEU A 400 -1.02 -19.50 18.73
CA LEU A 400 0.16 -18.66 18.89
C LEU A 400 1.13 -19.33 19.85
N VAL A 401 2.42 -19.32 19.51
CA VAL A 401 3.48 -20.02 20.22
C VAL A 401 4.56 -19.02 20.59
N LYS A 402 4.93 -19.01 21.87
CA LYS A 402 6.04 -18.22 22.41
C LYS A 402 7.28 -19.08 22.44
N VAL A 403 8.32 -18.65 21.73
CA VAL A 403 9.54 -19.45 21.50
C VAL A 403 10.74 -18.74 22.09
N GLN A 404 11.57 -19.47 22.84
CA GLN A 404 12.91 -19.02 23.18
C GLN A 404 13.82 -19.29 21.99
N CYS A 405 14.10 -18.25 21.20
CA CYS A 405 14.83 -18.41 19.95
C CYS A 405 16.32 -18.63 20.23
N ASP A 406 16.85 -19.74 19.75
CA ASP A 406 18.29 -20.03 19.72
C ASP A 406 18.68 -20.54 18.33
N ARG A 407 18.98 -19.61 17.43
CA ARG A 407 19.32 -19.91 16.03
C ARG A 407 18.19 -20.69 15.33
N ASP A 408 16.95 -20.30 15.59
CA ASP A 408 15.74 -20.83 14.95
C ASP A 408 15.35 -19.99 13.73
N MET A 409 14.88 -20.60 12.65
CA MET A 409 14.59 -19.88 11.41
C MET A 409 13.18 -19.29 11.40
N PHE A 410 13.07 -17.96 11.54
CA PHE A 410 11.80 -17.24 11.64
C PHE A 410 11.77 -16.00 10.75
N PRO A 411 10.59 -15.45 10.42
CA PRO A 411 10.51 -14.11 9.85
C PRO A 411 11.04 -13.08 10.85
N VAL A 412 12.04 -12.31 10.45
CA VAL A 412 12.69 -11.28 11.27
C VAL A 412 12.55 -9.93 10.58
N ARG A 413 11.88 -8.99 11.26
CA ARG A 413 11.78 -7.59 10.81
C ARG A 413 12.94 -6.80 11.42
N SER A 414 13.83 -6.26 10.58
CA SER A 414 15.00 -5.49 11.02
C SER A 414 15.40 -4.42 10.00
N TYR A 415 16.24 -3.49 10.43
CA TYR A 415 16.99 -2.59 9.55
C TYR A 415 18.28 -3.30 9.11
N TYR A 416 18.19 -4.08 8.05
CA TYR A 416 19.34 -4.81 7.53
C TYR A 416 20.34 -3.84 6.89
N GLN A 417 21.63 -4.01 7.20
CA GLN A 417 22.73 -3.24 6.62
C GLN A 417 22.58 -1.71 6.67
N GLY A 418 21.88 -1.19 7.68
CA GLY A 418 21.66 0.26 7.80
C GLY A 418 20.70 0.84 6.77
N GLU A 419 19.90 0.02 6.09
CA GLU A 419 18.78 0.51 5.28
C GLU A 419 17.84 1.38 6.13
N GLN A 420 17.33 2.46 5.52
CA GLN A 420 16.44 3.41 6.21
C GLN A 420 15.07 2.80 6.55
N HIS A 421 14.67 1.76 5.81
CA HIS A 421 13.39 1.09 5.99
C HIS A 421 13.62 -0.31 6.52
N ALA A 422 12.80 -0.71 7.49
CA ALA A 422 12.81 -2.07 7.97
C ALA A 422 12.22 -3.00 6.89
N SER A 423 12.80 -4.18 6.74
CA SER A 423 12.28 -5.24 5.88
C SER A 423 12.17 -6.54 6.65
N ILE A 424 11.47 -7.53 6.09
CA ILE A 424 11.27 -8.85 6.70
C ILE A 424 12.06 -9.88 5.88
N GLY A 425 13.00 -10.57 6.53
CA GLY A 425 13.73 -11.70 5.96
C GLY A 425 13.50 -12.97 6.78
N LEU A 426 13.48 -14.13 6.13
CA LEU A 426 13.41 -15.43 6.81
C LEU A 426 14.84 -15.81 7.25
N ASN A 427 15.16 -15.59 8.52
CA ASN A 427 16.52 -15.63 9.04
C ASN A 427 16.61 -16.46 10.32
N PHE A 428 17.80 -16.98 10.63
CA PHE A 428 18.06 -17.57 11.94
C PHE A 428 18.03 -16.48 13.00
N LEU A 429 17.30 -16.69 14.08
CA LEU A 429 17.10 -15.72 15.15
C LEU A 429 17.57 -16.31 16.49
N THR A 430 18.36 -15.55 17.22
CA THR A 430 18.63 -15.78 18.64
C THR A 430 18.13 -14.57 19.43
N THR A 431 17.35 -14.78 20.48
CA THR A 431 16.82 -13.70 21.33
C THR A 431 17.17 -13.92 22.80
N GLN A 432 17.32 -12.83 23.56
CA GLN A 432 17.42 -12.95 25.03
C GLN A 432 16.08 -13.23 25.68
N GLU A 433 14.99 -12.78 25.05
CA GLU A 433 13.64 -12.97 25.54
C GLU A 433 12.78 -13.73 24.54
N PRO A 434 11.85 -14.58 25.00
CA PRO A 434 10.98 -15.34 24.12
C PRO A 434 10.08 -14.45 23.24
N GLN A 435 9.89 -14.85 21.98
CA GLN A 435 9.10 -14.13 20.99
C GLN A 435 7.85 -14.91 20.57
N TRP A 436 6.76 -14.20 20.22
CA TRP A 436 5.54 -14.82 19.73
C TRP A 436 5.57 -15.03 18.22
N PHE A 437 5.16 -16.23 17.79
CA PHE A 437 4.97 -16.63 16.40
C PHE A 437 3.66 -17.40 16.24
N THR A 438 3.26 -17.70 15.00
CA THR A 438 2.18 -18.68 14.76
C THR A 438 2.73 -20.10 14.87
N LEU A 439 1.86 -21.08 15.16
CA LEU A 439 2.24 -22.50 15.04
C LEU A 439 2.71 -22.84 13.62
N ALA A 440 2.10 -22.22 12.60
CA ALA A 440 2.49 -22.38 11.20
C ALA A 440 3.95 -21.93 10.94
N ASP A 441 4.38 -20.83 11.54
CA ASP A 441 5.78 -20.37 11.45
C ASP A 441 6.73 -21.35 12.17
N CYS A 442 6.32 -21.93 13.30
CA CYS A 442 7.13 -22.92 14.03
C CYS A 442 7.28 -24.23 13.25
N LEU A 443 6.23 -24.67 12.55
CA LEU A 443 6.27 -25.82 11.64
C LEU A 443 7.19 -25.53 10.45
N ALA A 444 7.09 -24.34 9.86
CA ALA A 444 7.98 -23.93 8.78
C ALA A 444 9.45 -23.95 9.23
N ALA A 445 9.75 -23.37 10.40
CA ALA A 445 11.07 -23.39 11.01
C ALA A 445 11.60 -24.82 11.19
N LYS A 446 10.77 -25.73 11.72
CA LYS A 446 11.13 -27.14 11.88
C LYS A 446 11.41 -27.82 10.54
N PHE A 447 10.53 -27.66 9.55
CA PHE A 447 10.67 -28.37 8.29
C PHE A 447 11.92 -27.96 7.53
N GLN A 448 12.29 -26.68 7.60
CA GLN A 448 13.45 -26.18 6.87
C GLN A 448 14.79 -26.47 7.57
N THR A 449 14.79 -26.72 8.88
CA THR A 449 16.03 -26.85 9.67
C THR A 449 16.20 -28.22 10.34
N GLY A 450 15.12 -29.00 10.46
CA GLY A 450 15.04 -30.20 11.27
C GLY A 450 15.01 -29.94 12.79
N LYS A 451 15.26 -28.70 13.25
CA LYS A 451 15.29 -28.33 14.67
C LYS A 451 13.88 -28.07 15.18
N VAL A 452 13.53 -28.64 16.33
CA VAL A 452 12.28 -28.30 17.04
C VAL A 452 12.50 -27.01 17.84
N PRO A 453 11.72 -25.93 17.60
CA PRO A 453 11.82 -24.70 18.38
C PRO A 453 11.53 -24.93 19.87
N ASP A 454 12.24 -24.21 20.75
CA ASP A 454 12.03 -24.30 22.20
C ASP A 454 10.78 -23.51 22.62
N ILE A 455 9.69 -24.23 22.89
CA ILE A 455 8.39 -23.65 23.23
C ILE A 455 8.34 -23.33 24.73
N VAL A 456 8.17 -22.05 25.04
CA VAL A 456 7.97 -21.55 26.41
C VAL A 456 6.48 -21.61 26.80
N GLU A 457 5.60 -21.20 25.88
CA GLU A 457 4.16 -21.05 26.12
C GLU A 457 3.43 -21.21 24.78
N ALA A 458 2.24 -21.79 24.77
CA ALA A 458 1.37 -21.74 23.59
C ALA A 458 -0.10 -21.56 23.96
N VAL A 459 -0.82 -20.82 23.12
CA VAL A 459 -2.24 -20.53 23.28
C VAL A 459 -2.98 -20.95 22.03
N ALA A 460 -3.91 -21.90 22.17
CA ALA A 460 -4.80 -22.31 21.09
C ALA A 460 -6.09 -21.50 21.13
N PHE A 461 -6.64 -21.24 19.94
CA PHE A 461 -7.85 -20.46 19.74
C PHE A 461 -8.94 -21.33 19.11
N ALA A 462 -10.15 -21.24 19.65
CA ALA A 462 -11.33 -21.87 19.09
C ALA A 462 -12.46 -20.84 18.92
N PRO A 463 -13.26 -20.94 17.85
CA PRO A 463 -14.43 -20.10 17.72
C PRO A 463 -15.50 -20.55 18.73
N GLY A 464 -16.10 -19.59 19.42
CA GLY A 464 -17.28 -19.82 20.26
C GLY A 464 -18.54 -20.13 19.43
N LYS A 465 -19.71 -19.94 20.04
CA LYS A 465 -20.98 -20.11 19.31
C LYS A 465 -21.12 -19.00 18.25
N PRO A 466 -21.70 -19.30 17.07
CA PRO A 466 -22.07 -18.28 16.11
C PRO A 466 -22.95 -17.19 16.75
N GLN A 467 -22.75 -15.93 16.35
CA GLN A 467 -23.64 -14.85 16.77
C GLN A 467 -25.09 -15.11 16.30
N PRO A 468 -26.11 -14.74 17.09
CA PRO A 468 -27.50 -14.90 16.69
C PRO A 468 -27.89 -13.87 15.62
N GLY A 469 -28.92 -14.19 14.83
CA GLY A 469 -29.56 -13.23 13.92
C GLY A 469 -28.87 -13.01 12.57
N LEU A 470 -27.84 -13.78 12.22
CA LEU A 470 -27.17 -13.65 10.92
C LEU A 470 -28.15 -13.89 9.77
N GLN A 471 -27.99 -13.12 8.70
CA GLN A 471 -28.88 -13.15 7.55
C GLN A 471 -28.21 -13.78 6.33
N PRO A 472 -28.89 -14.68 5.60
CA PRO A 472 -28.42 -15.11 4.29
C PRO A 472 -28.50 -13.95 3.30
N MET A 473 -27.62 -13.93 2.31
CA MET A 473 -27.62 -12.93 1.24
C MET A 473 -27.51 -13.58 -0.14
N THR A 474 -27.89 -12.83 -1.17
CA THR A 474 -27.69 -13.22 -2.57
C THR A 474 -26.74 -12.23 -3.22
N LEU A 475 -25.49 -12.64 -3.37
CA LEU A 475 -24.44 -11.82 -3.95
C LEU A 475 -24.50 -11.86 -5.48
N LEU A 476 -24.39 -10.68 -6.11
CA LEU A 476 -24.41 -10.52 -7.57
C LEU A 476 -25.67 -11.14 -8.23
N GLY A 477 -26.79 -11.22 -7.49
CA GLY A 477 -28.04 -11.84 -7.92
C GLY A 477 -27.97 -13.34 -8.22
N ARG A 478 -26.85 -14.01 -7.92
CA ARG A 478 -26.60 -15.41 -8.34
C ARG A 478 -26.08 -16.31 -7.24
N LEU A 479 -25.14 -15.83 -6.42
CA LEU A 479 -24.51 -16.63 -5.38
C LEU A 479 -25.23 -16.44 -4.05
N LYS A 480 -26.04 -17.41 -3.66
CA LYS A 480 -26.68 -17.43 -2.33
C LYS A 480 -25.67 -17.90 -1.30
N ILE A 481 -25.56 -17.17 -0.21
CA ILE A 481 -24.65 -17.46 0.91
C ILE A 481 -25.48 -17.44 2.19
N ASP A 482 -25.50 -18.55 2.92
CA ASP A 482 -25.99 -18.66 4.29
C ASP A 482 -24.80 -18.68 5.26
N PRO A 483 -24.58 -17.63 6.07
CA PRO A 483 -23.40 -17.54 6.94
C PRO A 483 -23.32 -18.67 7.99
N TYR A 484 -24.42 -19.35 8.32
CA TYR A 484 -24.42 -20.47 9.26
C TYR A 484 -24.03 -21.81 8.60
N ARG A 485 -24.18 -21.94 7.28
CA ARG A 485 -24.03 -23.21 6.57
C ARG A 485 -22.85 -23.22 5.60
N ASP A 486 -22.56 -22.07 5.01
CA ASP A 486 -21.59 -21.92 3.93
C ASP A 486 -20.30 -21.27 4.43
N ASP A 487 -19.20 -21.49 3.72
CA ASP A 487 -17.93 -20.78 3.92
C ASP A 487 -17.72 -19.82 2.73
N PRO A 488 -17.95 -18.51 2.89
CA PRO A 488 -17.79 -17.54 1.81
C PRO A 488 -16.38 -17.50 1.22
N PHE A 489 -15.32 -17.84 1.97
CA PHE A 489 -13.97 -17.93 1.42
C PHE A 489 -13.85 -19.05 0.40
N ARG A 490 -14.65 -20.10 0.56
CA ARG A 490 -14.74 -21.23 -0.36
C ARG A 490 -15.70 -20.96 -1.50
N GLU A 491 -16.94 -20.57 -1.19
CA GLU A 491 -18.04 -20.48 -2.17
C GLU A 491 -17.76 -19.45 -3.28
N LEU A 492 -17.10 -18.33 -2.95
CA LEU A 492 -16.69 -17.34 -3.96
C LEU A 492 -15.73 -17.92 -5.01
N ILE A 493 -14.81 -18.81 -4.58
CA ILE A 493 -13.84 -19.43 -5.47
C ILE A 493 -14.48 -20.57 -6.26
N VAL A 494 -15.31 -21.40 -5.61
CA VAL A 494 -16.09 -22.45 -6.28
C VAL A 494 -16.92 -21.86 -7.42
N MET A 495 -17.66 -20.78 -7.15
CA MET A 495 -18.47 -20.10 -8.15
C MET A 495 -17.62 -19.56 -9.31
N ARG A 496 -16.45 -18.99 -9.00
CA ARG A 496 -15.52 -18.45 -10.00
C ARG A 496 -14.97 -19.55 -10.93
N ASP A 497 -14.73 -20.75 -10.41
CA ASP A 497 -14.26 -21.90 -11.18
C ASP A 497 -15.38 -22.55 -12.01
N LEU A 498 -16.60 -22.63 -11.46
CA LEU A 498 -17.77 -23.09 -12.22
C LEU A 498 -18.04 -22.20 -13.44
N GLU A 499 -17.97 -20.89 -13.26
CA GLU A 499 -18.14 -19.92 -14.34
C GLU A 499 -16.98 -19.99 -15.36
N ALA A 500 -15.75 -20.32 -14.93
CA ALA A 500 -14.65 -20.58 -15.85
C ALA A 500 -14.97 -21.74 -16.81
N LYS A 501 -15.47 -22.87 -16.26
CA LYS A 501 -15.86 -24.04 -17.07
C LYS A 501 -17.02 -23.73 -18.00
N ARG A 502 -18.00 -22.94 -17.53
CA ARG A 502 -19.13 -22.48 -18.35
C ARG A 502 -18.66 -21.58 -19.50
N ARG A 503 -17.69 -20.69 -19.27
CA ARG A 503 -17.14 -19.82 -20.32
C ARG A 503 -16.64 -20.62 -21.53
N ASP A 504 -15.97 -21.74 -21.27
CA ASP A 504 -15.34 -22.56 -22.31
C ASP A 504 -16.39 -23.27 -23.19
N THR A 505 -17.63 -23.41 -22.72
CA THR A 505 -18.76 -23.96 -23.50
C THR A 505 -19.61 -22.88 -24.18
N LEU A 506 -19.37 -21.59 -23.92
CA LEU A 506 -20.14 -20.48 -24.48
C LEU A 506 -19.57 -19.98 -25.82
N PRO A 507 -20.45 -19.51 -26.75
CA PRO A 507 -20.05 -18.67 -27.87
C PRO A 507 -19.35 -17.40 -27.40
N GLU A 508 -18.49 -16.82 -28.24
CA GLU A 508 -17.66 -15.65 -27.91
C GLU A 508 -18.45 -14.49 -27.31
N ALA A 509 -19.62 -14.17 -27.88
CA ALA A 509 -20.52 -13.12 -27.38
C ALA A 509 -20.95 -13.30 -25.91
N GLY A 510 -21.03 -14.55 -25.41
CA GLY A 510 -21.39 -14.86 -24.02
C GLY A 510 -20.21 -14.88 -23.06
N ARG A 511 -18.97 -14.92 -23.54
CA ARG A 511 -17.76 -15.07 -22.70
C ARG A 511 -17.44 -13.81 -21.90
N ALA A 512 -17.72 -12.63 -22.46
CA ALA A 512 -17.42 -11.34 -21.82
C ALA A 512 -18.16 -11.18 -20.49
N ALA A 513 -19.47 -11.46 -20.46
CA ALA A 513 -20.29 -11.36 -19.24
C ALA A 513 -19.85 -12.35 -18.14
N VAL A 514 -19.39 -13.54 -18.54
CA VAL A 514 -18.85 -14.53 -17.59
C VAL A 514 -17.52 -14.06 -17.01
N GLU A 515 -16.63 -13.51 -17.84
CA GLU A 515 -15.34 -13.01 -17.36
C GLU A 515 -15.51 -11.80 -16.42
N GLU A 516 -16.45 -10.90 -16.72
CA GLU A 516 -16.82 -9.80 -15.83
C GLU A 516 -17.28 -10.31 -14.45
N PHE A 517 -18.22 -11.27 -14.43
CA PHE A 517 -18.72 -11.85 -13.19
C PHE A 517 -17.60 -12.55 -12.39
N ARG A 518 -16.71 -13.29 -13.06
CA ARG A 518 -15.53 -13.92 -12.43
C ARG A 518 -14.57 -12.89 -11.82
N GLN A 519 -14.40 -11.75 -12.48
CA GLN A 519 -13.56 -10.67 -11.96
C GLN A 519 -14.17 -10.04 -10.71
N LEU A 520 -15.49 -9.80 -10.68
CA LEU A 520 -16.19 -9.30 -9.48
C LEU A 520 -16.06 -10.27 -8.30
N LEU A 521 -16.24 -11.57 -8.52
CA LEU A 521 -16.03 -12.59 -7.49
C LEU A 521 -14.60 -12.56 -6.93
N LYS A 522 -13.59 -12.40 -7.79
CA LYS A 522 -12.19 -12.28 -7.37
C LYS A 522 -11.96 -11.06 -6.48
N ILE A 523 -12.54 -9.90 -6.85
CA ILE A 523 -12.42 -8.67 -6.08
C ILE A 523 -13.00 -8.87 -4.67
N ILE A 524 -14.20 -9.44 -4.58
CA ILE A 524 -14.87 -9.69 -3.30
C ILE A 524 -14.06 -10.67 -2.46
N ALA A 525 -13.63 -11.80 -3.05
CA ALA A 525 -12.85 -12.82 -2.35
C ALA A 525 -11.57 -12.22 -1.74
N ASN A 526 -10.80 -11.44 -2.51
CA ASN A 526 -9.58 -10.80 -2.02
C ASN A 526 -9.87 -9.71 -0.99
N SER A 527 -10.96 -8.95 -1.16
CA SER A 527 -11.33 -7.86 -0.26
C SER A 527 -11.80 -8.34 1.12
N ALA A 528 -12.49 -9.48 1.19
CA ALA A 528 -13.10 -10.00 2.40
C ALA A 528 -12.18 -10.94 3.20
N SER A 529 -11.10 -11.45 2.61
CA SER A 529 -10.34 -12.55 3.21
C SER A 529 -9.21 -12.14 4.16
N TYR A 530 -8.53 -11.01 3.94
CA TYR A 530 -7.35 -10.69 4.76
C TYR A 530 -7.25 -9.21 5.19
N GLY A 531 -7.14 -8.28 4.23
CA GLY A 531 -6.71 -6.91 4.54
C GLY A 531 -7.63 -6.14 5.50
N ILE A 532 -8.91 -6.51 5.56
CA ILE A 532 -9.89 -5.90 6.46
C ILE A 532 -9.62 -6.21 7.94
N PHE A 533 -9.02 -7.37 8.24
CA PHE A 533 -8.76 -7.83 9.61
C PHE A 533 -7.56 -7.13 10.27
N LEU A 534 -6.69 -6.49 9.49
CA LEU A 534 -5.53 -5.75 9.98
C LEU A 534 -5.64 -4.24 9.73
N GLN A 535 -6.84 -3.75 9.38
CA GLN A 535 -7.04 -2.35 9.12
C GLN A 535 -6.88 -1.52 10.40
N LEU A 536 -5.81 -0.73 10.46
CA LEU A 536 -5.68 0.42 11.37
C LEU A 536 -5.74 1.70 10.54
N ASN A 537 -6.56 2.65 10.99
CA ASN A 537 -6.72 3.97 10.41
C ASN A 537 -5.71 4.91 11.07
N ILE A 538 -4.74 5.41 10.29
CA ILE A 538 -3.69 6.29 10.78
C ILE A 538 -4.15 7.74 10.66
N THR A 539 -3.96 8.52 11.73
CA THR A 539 -4.17 9.97 11.71
C THR A 539 -2.90 10.68 12.15
N ASP A 540 -2.41 11.62 11.34
CA ASP A 540 -1.30 12.51 11.68
C ASP A 540 -1.76 13.53 12.73
N GLU A 541 -1.01 13.69 13.82
CA GLU A 541 -1.34 14.60 14.92
C GLU A 541 -0.59 15.92 14.84
N GLU A 542 -1.29 17.06 15.00
CA GLU A 542 -0.67 18.40 14.97
C GLU A 542 0.36 18.61 16.10
N ARG A 543 0.11 17.96 17.24
CA ARG A 543 1.03 17.91 18.38
C ARG A 543 1.18 16.46 18.79
N LYS A 544 2.37 16.10 19.29
CA LYS A 544 2.57 14.75 19.81
C LYS A 544 1.53 14.44 20.90
N VAL A 545 0.82 13.33 20.73
CA VAL A 545 -0.20 12.84 21.67
C VAL A 545 0.40 11.75 22.55
N ARG A 546 -0.05 11.67 23.80
CA ARG A 546 0.32 10.58 24.70
C ARG A 546 -0.57 9.37 24.41
N ARG A 547 0.03 8.19 24.31
CA ARG A 547 -0.65 6.91 24.10
C ARG A 547 -0.08 5.87 25.06
N HIS A 548 -0.95 4.97 25.53
CA HIS A 548 -0.52 3.75 26.23
C HIS A 548 -0.16 2.70 25.20
N VAL A 549 1.09 2.24 25.23
CA VAL A 549 1.60 1.18 24.38
C VAL A 549 1.55 -0.11 25.18
N HIS A 550 0.74 -1.06 24.70
CA HIS A 550 0.55 -2.35 25.36
C HIS A 550 1.59 -3.33 24.82
N VAL A 551 2.13 -4.19 25.68
CA VAL A 551 3.00 -5.31 25.29
C VAL A 551 2.56 -6.50 26.10
N HIS A 552 2.31 -7.64 25.43
CA HIS A 552 1.78 -8.80 26.13
C HIS A 552 2.76 -9.34 27.18
N GLY A 553 2.26 -9.59 28.40
CA GLY A 553 3.07 -10.07 29.53
C GLY A 553 3.95 -9.00 30.18
N ARG A 554 3.71 -7.72 29.90
CA ARG A 554 4.39 -6.57 30.52
C ARG A 554 3.41 -5.47 30.87
N GLU A 555 3.82 -4.59 31.78
CA GLU A 555 3.08 -3.36 32.03
C GLU A 555 3.12 -2.43 30.80
N PRO A 556 2.00 -1.80 30.43
CA PRO A 556 1.99 -0.80 29.37
C PRO A 556 2.90 0.38 29.70
N PHE A 557 3.48 1.00 28.66
CA PHE A 557 4.30 2.20 28.81
C PHE A 557 3.75 3.38 28.00
N GLU A 558 4.14 4.59 28.39
CA GLU A 558 3.73 5.81 27.70
C GLU A 558 4.65 6.16 26.53
N ALA A 559 4.06 6.52 25.39
CA ALA A 559 4.77 7.08 24.26
C ALA A 559 4.14 8.40 23.78
N LEU A 560 5.00 9.33 23.35
CA LEU A 560 4.62 10.60 22.72
C LEU A 560 4.72 10.47 21.20
N LEU A 561 3.59 10.31 20.54
CA LEU A 561 3.50 9.96 19.12
C LEU A 561 2.96 11.11 18.28
N SER A 562 3.51 11.29 17.07
CA SER A 562 2.97 12.23 16.07
C SER A 562 1.88 11.62 15.19
N LYS A 563 1.51 10.36 15.44
CA LYS A 563 0.48 9.62 14.74
C LYS A 563 -0.35 8.83 15.73
N SER A 564 -1.65 8.71 15.48
CA SER A 564 -2.56 7.83 16.21
C SER A 564 -3.10 6.75 15.30
N GLU A 565 -3.29 5.54 15.84
CA GLU A 565 -3.80 4.38 15.13
C GLU A 565 -5.11 3.93 15.75
N GLU A 566 -6.17 3.87 14.95
CA GLU A 566 -7.50 3.45 15.40
C GLU A 566 -7.98 2.22 14.61
N PRO A 567 -8.46 1.15 15.26
CA PRO A 567 -9.01 -0.02 14.59
C PRO A 567 -10.07 0.32 13.53
N GLY A 568 -10.02 -0.39 12.41
CA GLY A 568 -11.11 -0.44 11.43
C GLY A 568 -12.29 -1.28 11.93
N PRO A 569 -13.45 -1.21 11.26
CA PRO A 569 -14.68 -1.88 11.70
C PRO A 569 -14.57 -3.41 11.80
N CYS A 570 -13.68 -4.01 11.01
CA CYS A 570 -13.47 -5.46 10.95
C CYS A 570 -12.12 -5.89 11.54
N PHE A 571 -11.48 -5.03 12.33
CA PHE A 571 -10.15 -5.31 12.88
C PHE A 571 -10.17 -6.56 13.79
N HIS A 572 -9.43 -7.59 13.38
CA HIS A 572 -9.27 -8.86 14.07
C HIS A 572 -7.84 -9.39 13.83
N PRO A 573 -6.83 -8.87 14.54
CA PRO A 573 -5.41 -9.10 14.22
C PRO A 573 -4.98 -10.56 14.32
N LEU A 574 -5.63 -11.35 15.18
CA LEU A 574 -5.42 -12.80 15.23
C LEU A 574 -5.65 -13.46 13.86
N LEU A 575 -6.78 -13.19 13.20
CA LEU A 575 -7.08 -13.78 11.88
C LEU A 575 -6.04 -13.37 10.84
N GLY A 576 -5.70 -12.08 10.75
CA GLY A 576 -4.68 -11.61 9.82
C GLY A 576 -3.31 -12.28 10.01
N THR A 577 -2.97 -12.58 11.27
CA THR A 577 -1.70 -13.24 11.63
C THR A 577 -1.72 -14.73 11.31
N LEU A 578 -2.80 -15.44 11.64
CA LEU A 578 -2.97 -16.86 11.31
C LEU A 578 -2.94 -17.09 9.78
N ILE A 579 -3.62 -16.24 9.01
CA ILE A 579 -3.67 -16.34 7.54
C ILE A 579 -2.28 -16.23 6.92
N THR A 580 -1.52 -15.22 7.34
CA THR A 580 -0.18 -14.97 6.77
C THR A 580 0.84 -16.02 7.21
N GLY A 581 0.76 -16.51 8.46
CA GLY A 581 1.56 -17.65 8.93
C GLY A 581 1.29 -18.93 8.14
N ALA A 582 0.01 -19.26 7.93
CA ALA A 582 -0.40 -20.42 7.14
C ALA A 582 0.06 -20.33 5.68
N ALA A 583 0.02 -19.14 5.07
CA ALA A 583 0.54 -18.92 3.72
C ALA A 583 2.07 -19.13 3.62
N ARG A 584 2.84 -18.70 4.64
CA ARG A 584 4.28 -18.97 4.72
C ARG A 584 4.59 -20.45 4.89
N LEU A 585 3.79 -21.18 5.67
CA LEU A 585 3.88 -22.63 5.76
C LEU A 585 3.62 -23.31 4.41
N MET A 586 2.59 -22.86 3.68
CA MET A 586 2.28 -23.39 2.34
C MET A 586 3.46 -23.28 1.36
N LEU A 587 4.11 -22.10 1.32
CA LEU A 587 5.32 -21.89 0.52
C LEU A 587 6.49 -22.75 0.98
N THR A 588 6.62 -22.95 2.30
CA THR A 588 7.66 -23.81 2.88
C THR A 588 7.47 -25.26 2.46
N LEU A 589 6.24 -25.78 2.50
CA LEU A 589 5.93 -27.13 2.01
C LEU A 589 6.29 -27.28 0.52
N ALA A 590 6.07 -26.25 -0.30
CA ALA A 590 6.42 -26.30 -1.73
C ALA A 590 7.94 -26.32 -1.92
N GLN A 591 8.68 -25.52 -1.14
CA GLN A 591 10.14 -25.53 -1.12
C GLN A 591 10.71 -26.89 -0.67
N GLU A 592 10.15 -27.47 0.40
CA GLU A 592 10.59 -28.79 0.89
C GLU A 592 10.31 -29.87 -0.16
N ARG A 593 9.14 -29.82 -0.80
CA ARG A 593 8.80 -30.77 -1.87
C ARG A 593 9.71 -30.63 -3.09
N ALA A 594 10.03 -29.40 -3.49
CA ALA A 594 11.01 -29.15 -4.55
C ALA A 594 12.38 -29.74 -4.19
N THR A 595 12.85 -29.52 -2.97
CA THR A 595 14.12 -30.06 -2.47
C THR A 595 14.14 -31.58 -2.49
N GLN A 596 13.06 -32.24 -2.08
CA GLN A 596 12.92 -33.71 -2.13
C GLN A 596 12.95 -34.26 -3.56
N GLU A 597 12.41 -33.52 -4.53
CA GLU A 597 12.48 -33.86 -5.96
C GLU A 597 13.85 -33.49 -6.56
N GLY A 598 14.80 -33.00 -5.77
CA GLY A 598 16.11 -32.58 -6.22
C GLY A 598 16.11 -31.30 -7.06
N LEU A 599 15.10 -30.43 -6.88
CA LEU A 599 14.98 -29.14 -7.56
C LEU A 599 15.47 -27.99 -6.67
N GLY A 600 15.89 -26.89 -7.30
CA GLY A 600 16.13 -25.61 -6.62
C GLY A 600 14.92 -24.67 -6.72
N TRP A 601 15.11 -23.43 -6.30
CA TRP A 601 14.17 -22.33 -6.56
C TRP A 601 14.92 -21.01 -6.73
N ALA A 602 14.40 -20.12 -7.58
CA ALA A 602 15.05 -18.86 -7.94
C ALA A 602 14.58 -17.67 -7.10
N PHE A 603 13.26 -17.53 -6.93
CA PHE A 603 12.65 -16.51 -6.07
C PHE A 603 11.28 -16.99 -5.56
N CYS A 604 10.79 -16.27 -4.55
CA CYS A 604 9.45 -16.39 -4.00
C CYS A 604 8.83 -15.00 -3.91
N ASP A 605 7.57 -14.84 -4.31
CA ASP A 605 6.83 -13.58 -4.16
C ASP A 605 5.37 -13.87 -3.76
N THR A 606 5.10 -13.72 -2.46
CA THR A 606 3.82 -13.89 -1.74
C THR A 606 3.14 -15.25 -1.83
N ASP A 607 2.77 -15.66 -3.02
CA ASP A 607 1.99 -16.84 -3.41
C ASP A 607 2.65 -17.61 -4.56
N SER A 608 3.69 -17.02 -5.17
CA SER A 608 4.45 -17.62 -6.25
C SER A 608 5.79 -18.21 -5.79
N LEU A 609 6.20 -19.30 -6.45
CA LEU A 609 7.49 -19.95 -6.30
C LEU A 609 8.05 -20.30 -7.70
N ALA A 610 9.22 -19.77 -8.03
CA ALA A 610 9.92 -20.11 -9.26
C ALA A 610 10.83 -21.32 -9.03
N LEU A 611 10.37 -22.52 -9.39
CA LEU A 611 11.16 -23.76 -9.30
C LEU A 611 12.32 -23.69 -10.30
N ALA A 612 13.54 -23.96 -9.85
CA ALA A 612 14.75 -23.81 -10.64
C ALA A 612 15.37 -25.17 -10.98
N MET A 613 15.80 -25.31 -12.24
CA MET A 613 16.48 -26.49 -12.74
C MET A 613 17.92 -26.51 -12.21
N PRO A 614 18.36 -27.57 -11.51
CA PRO A 614 19.75 -27.73 -11.12
C PRO A 614 20.66 -28.01 -12.32
N ASP A 615 21.95 -27.73 -12.17
CA ASP A 615 22.97 -28.03 -13.17
C ASP A 615 23.02 -29.53 -13.49
N GLY A 616 23.12 -29.86 -14.78
CA GLY A 616 23.20 -31.24 -15.28
C GLY A 616 21.86 -31.98 -15.40
N MET A 617 20.74 -31.38 -14.99
CA MET A 617 19.40 -31.92 -15.23
C MET A 617 18.92 -31.60 -16.66
N ASN A 618 18.25 -32.55 -17.31
CA ASN A 618 17.62 -32.31 -18.62
C ASN A 618 16.18 -31.79 -18.45
N ASP A 619 15.67 -31.07 -19.46
CA ASP A 619 14.38 -30.39 -19.39
C ASP A 619 13.20 -31.36 -19.19
N THR A 620 13.25 -32.57 -19.77
CA THR A 620 12.19 -33.58 -19.60
C THR A 620 12.06 -34.03 -18.14
N ASP A 621 13.19 -34.35 -17.50
CA ASP A 621 13.20 -34.73 -16.08
C ASP A 621 12.83 -33.53 -15.18
N PHE A 622 13.29 -32.33 -15.54
CA PHE A 622 12.94 -31.10 -14.83
C PHE A 622 11.42 -30.89 -14.82
N LEU A 623 10.76 -30.91 -15.98
CA LEU A 623 9.30 -30.73 -16.10
C LEU A 623 8.52 -31.82 -15.36
N ALA A 624 8.97 -33.08 -15.44
CA ALA A 624 8.33 -34.18 -14.73
C ALA A 624 8.45 -34.03 -13.20
N ARG A 625 9.58 -33.53 -12.69
CA ARG A 625 9.79 -33.24 -11.27
C ARG A 625 8.94 -32.06 -10.81
N THR A 626 8.88 -30.97 -11.59
CA THR A 626 8.05 -29.80 -11.25
C THR A 626 6.56 -30.17 -11.20
N GLU A 627 6.11 -31.04 -12.12
CA GLU A 627 4.75 -31.56 -12.08
C GLU A 627 4.48 -32.35 -10.79
N ARG A 628 5.40 -33.21 -10.34
CA ARG A 628 5.25 -33.94 -9.06
C ARG A 628 5.20 -33.02 -7.85
N VAL A 629 5.96 -31.91 -7.86
CA VAL A 629 5.86 -30.87 -6.82
C VAL A 629 4.44 -30.27 -6.82
N SER A 630 3.95 -29.86 -7.99
CA SER A 630 2.61 -29.29 -8.14
C SER A 630 1.52 -30.26 -7.70
N GLN A 631 1.56 -31.52 -8.16
CA GLN A 631 0.52 -32.52 -7.87
C GLN A 631 0.45 -32.94 -6.40
N TRP A 632 1.53 -32.75 -5.63
CA TRP A 632 1.50 -32.99 -4.19
C TRP A 632 0.40 -32.17 -3.48
N PHE A 633 0.09 -30.98 -3.99
CA PHE A 633 -0.92 -30.08 -3.44
C PHE A 633 -2.36 -30.37 -3.92
N ALA A 634 -2.59 -31.39 -4.76
CA ALA A 634 -3.94 -31.72 -5.24
C ALA A 634 -4.90 -32.13 -4.12
N SER A 635 -4.42 -32.84 -3.09
CA SER A 635 -5.22 -33.24 -1.92
C SER A 635 -5.63 -32.05 -1.05
N LEU A 636 -4.92 -30.93 -1.15
CA LEU A 636 -5.19 -29.71 -0.38
C LEU A 636 -6.22 -28.80 -1.07
N ASN A 637 -6.76 -29.17 -2.23
CA ASN A 637 -7.78 -28.39 -2.91
C ASN A 637 -9.15 -28.47 -2.20
N PRO A 638 -9.66 -27.39 -1.58
CA PRO A 638 -10.92 -27.43 -0.85
C PRO A 638 -12.15 -27.16 -1.73
N TYR A 639 -11.97 -26.88 -3.03
CA TYR A 639 -13.02 -26.35 -3.91
C TYR A 639 -13.83 -27.44 -4.63
N GLY A 640 -13.52 -28.71 -4.41
CA GLY A 640 -14.24 -29.85 -5.02
C GLY A 640 -13.98 -30.06 -6.51
N SER A 641 -13.23 -29.16 -7.17
CA SER A 641 -12.69 -29.38 -8.51
C SER A 641 -11.44 -30.27 -8.48
N ALA A 642 -11.25 -31.12 -9.48
CA ALA A 642 -9.99 -31.82 -9.68
C ALA A 642 -8.83 -30.85 -9.98
N GLY A 643 -7.62 -31.21 -9.53
CA GLY A 643 -6.38 -30.50 -9.84
C GLY A 643 -5.73 -29.83 -8.63
N SER A 644 -4.46 -29.45 -8.81
CA SER A 644 -3.65 -28.83 -7.77
C SER A 644 -3.99 -27.36 -7.51
N ILE A 645 -3.85 -26.94 -6.26
CA ILE A 645 -3.84 -25.52 -5.87
C ILE A 645 -2.52 -24.83 -6.19
N LEU A 646 -1.41 -25.56 -6.38
CA LEU A 646 -0.16 -25.02 -6.90
C LEU A 646 -0.18 -25.18 -8.43
N LYS A 647 -0.35 -24.07 -9.15
CA LYS A 647 -0.55 -24.05 -10.61
C LYS A 647 0.66 -23.46 -11.31
N GLU A 648 0.96 -23.96 -12.49
CA GLU A 648 1.91 -23.31 -13.38
C GLU A 648 1.28 -22.08 -14.01
N GLU A 649 2.00 -20.97 -14.01
CA GLU A 649 1.57 -19.71 -14.64
C GLU A 649 1.60 -19.83 -16.17
N ASP A 650 0.73 -19.07 -16.87
CA ASP A 650 0.59 -19.12 -18.33
C ASP A 650 1.90 -18.77 -19.07
N VAL A 651 2.79 -18.00 -18.43
CA VAL A 651 4.10 -17.61 -18.97
C VAL A 651 5.03 -18.80 -19.29
N ASN A 652 4.78 -19.97 -18.66
CA ASN A 652 5.56 -21.19 -18.90
C ASN A 652 5.24 -21.85 -20.26
N PHE A 653 4.08 -21.55 -20.86
CA PHE A 653 3.57 -22.25 -22.04
C PHE A 653 3.59 -21.35 -23.26
N VAL A 654 3.70 -21.91 -24.46
CA VAL A 654 3.48 -21.18 -25.72
C VAL A 654 2.03 -20.63 -25.73
N PRO A 655 1.79 -19.38 -26.19
CA PRO A 655 0.45 -18.80 -26.14
C PRO A 655 -0.55 -19.65 -26.91
N GLY A 656 -1.70 -19.95 -26.29
CA GLY A 656 -2.75 -20.78 -26.89
C GLY A 656 -2.47 -22.28 -26.90
N SER A 657 -1.38 -22.75 -26.28
CA SER A 657 -1.08 -24.19 -26.14
C SER A 657 -0.73 -24.56 -24.70
N LYS A 658 -0.57 -25.87 -24.44
CA LYS A 658 -0.03 -26.44 -23.19
C LYS A 658 1.41 -26.93 -23.35
N THR A 659 2.08 -26.52 -24.42
CA THR A 659 3.48 -26.85 -24.67
C THR A 659 4.37 -25.91 -23.87
N HIS A 660 5.20 -26.45 -22.99
CA HIS A 660 6.22 -25.67 -22.29
C HIS A 660 7.19 -25.02 -23.27
N ARG A 661 7.59 -23.80 -22.96
CA ARG A 661 8.75 -23.13 -23.56
C ARG A 661 9.87 -23.06 -22.52
N PRO A 662 11.16 -23.08 -22.94
CA PRO A 662 12.26 -22.84 -22.01
C PRO A 662 12.16 -21.42 -21.43
N LEU A 663 11.81 -21.33 -20.15
CA LEU A 663 11.66 -20.07 -19.42
C LEU A 663 12.83 -19.88 -18.46
N TYR A 664 13.51 -18.75 -18.55
CA TYR A 664 14.62 -18.36 -17.70
C TYR A 664 14.21 -17.21 -16.79
N CYS A 665 14.81 -17.16 -15.61
CA CYS A 665 14.68 -16.07 -14.65
C CYS A 665 16.04 -15.36 -14.47
N TYR A 666 16.00 -14.04 -14.42
CA TYR A 666 17.07 -13.21 -13.88
C TYR A 666 16.51 -12.33 -12.76
N ALA A 667 16.90 -12.59 -11.51
CA ALA A 667 16.41 -11.88 -10.34
C ALA A 667 17.53 -11.05 -9.68
N ILE A 668 17.28 -9.75 -9.46
CA ILE A 668 18.22 -8.83 -8.81
C ILE A 668 17.95 -8.76 -7.31
N ALA A 669 16.68 -8.59 -6.94
CA ALA A 669 16.23 -8.48 -5.56
C ALA A 669 14.72 -8.77 -5.52
N SER A 670 14.15 -8.82 -4.32
CA SER A 670 12.72 -8.95 -4.08
C SER A 670 11.93 -7.99 -4.96
N LYS A 671 10.96 -8.54 -5.69
CA LYS A 671 10.14 -7.82 -6.68
C LYS A 671 10.93 -7.17 -7.83
N ARG A 672 12.19 -7.49 -8.06
CA ARG A 672 13.00 -7.00 -9.20
C ARG A 672 13.57 -8.18 -9.97
N TYR A 673 12.80 -8.68 -10.92
CA TYR A 673 13.18 -9.82 -11.75
C TYR A 673 12.60 -9.68 -13.17
N ALA A 674 13.22 -10.40 -14.11
CA ALA A 674 12.71 -10.61 -15.46
C ALA A 674 12.65 -12.11 -15.77
N LEU A 675 11.59 -12.50 -16.48
CA LEU A 675 11.37 -13.82 -17.04
C LEU A 675 11.45 -13.71 -18.56
N PHE A 676 12.27 -14.56 -19.17
CA PHE A 676 12.56 -14.47 -20.59
C PHE A 676 12.86 -15.85 -21.18
N ASN A 677 12.75 -15.97 -22.49
CA ASN A 677 13.33 -17.08 -23.23
C ASN A 677 14.39 -16.54 -24.19
N LEU A 678 15.16 -17.42 -24.82
CA LEU A 678 16.12 -17.03 -25.86
C LEU A 678 15.50 -17.23 -27.25
N ASP A 679 15.85 -16.36 -28.20
CA ASP A 679 15.57 -16.56 -29.62
C ASP A 679 16.64 -17.45 -30.28
N GLY A 680 16.52 -17.69 -31.60
CA GLY A 680 17.47 -18.51 -32.36
C GLY A 680 18.89 -17.94 -32.44
N GLU A 681 19.08 -16.66 -32.11
CA GLU A 681 20.38 -15.99 -32.07
C GLU A 681 20.91 -15.82 -30.62
N GLY A 682 20.21 -16.37 -29.62
CA GLY A 682 20.58 -16.25 -28.21
C GLY A 682 20.22 -14.91 -27.57
N ARG A 683 19.37 -14.08 -28.21
CA ARG A 683 18.90 -12.81 -27.65
C ARG A 683 17.72 -13.03 -26.70
N PRO A 684 17.57 -12.21 -25.65
CA PRO A 684 16.46 -12.35 -24.71
C PRO A 684 15.13 -11.89 -25.32
N ILE A 685 14.10 -12.72 -25.20
CA ILE A 685 12.70 -12.36 -25.43
C ILE A 685 12.02 -12.27 -24.06
N ILE A 686 11.74 -11.05 -23.61
CA ILE A 686 11.11 -10.80 -22.30
C ILE A 686 9.63 -11.21 -22.33
N ARG A 687 9.25 -12.08 -21.39
CA ARG A 687 7.86 -12.58 -21.23
C ARG A 687 7.14 -11.98 -20.05
N LYS A 688 7.88 -11.56 -19.03
CA LYS A 688 7.38 -10.85 -17.86
C LYS A 688 8.56 -10.14 -17.21
N ALA A 689 8.39 -8.89 -16.79
CA ALA A 689 9.42 -8.24 -15.98
C ALA A 689 8.77 -7.28 -14.99
N SER A 690 9.43 -7.08 -13.85
CA SER A 690 8.92 -6.19 -12.83
C SER A 690 9.25 -4.72 -13.12
N ALA A 691 8.23 -3.87 -13.07
CA ALA A 691 8.41 -2.41 -13.05
C ALA A 691 8.70 -1.85 -11.65
N HIS A 692 8.83 -2.72 -10.64
CA HIS A 692 9.07 -2.29 -9.27
C HIS A 692 10.40 -1.53 -9.15
N GLY A 693 10.39 -0.45 -8.38
CA GLY A 693 11.52 0.47 -8.27
C GLY A 693 11.68 1.41 -9.46
N LEU A 694 10.84 1.35 -10.50
CA LEU A 694 10.84 2.29 -11.64
C LEU A 694 9.59 3.16 -11.69
N GLY A 695 8.46 2.69 -11.13
CA GLY A 695 7.16 3.39 -11.22
C GLY A 695 7.08 4.75 -10.52
N HIS A 696 8.07 5.11 -9.71
CA HIS A 696 8.16 6.44 -9.08
C HIS A 696 8.66 7.52 -10.06
N LEU A 697 9.10 7.13 -11.26
CA LEU A 697 9.59 8.06 -12.28
C LEU A 697 8.55 8.35 -13.32
N ALA A 698 8.53 9.61 -13.78
CA ALA A 698 7.87 9.96 -15.02
C ALA A 698 8.56 9.20 -16.17
N ALA A 699 7.77 8.68 -17.11
CA ALA A 699 8.32 7.92 -18.23
C ALA A 699 9.23 8.84 -19.08
N PRO A 700 10.54 8.55 -19.23
CA PRO A 700 11.44 9.40 -20.00
C PRO A 700 11.02 9.49 -21.48
N TYR A 701 10.50 8.40 -22.05
CA TYR A 701 10.02 8.29 -23.43
C TYR A 701 8.93 7.21 -23.54
N GLY A 702 8.19 7.19 -24.67
CA GLY A 702 6.99 6.39 -24.90
C GLY A 702 7.15 5.26 -25.90
N ASP A 703 6.03 4.67 -26.34
CA ASP A 703 6.03 3.59 -27.34
C ASP A 703 6.38 4.09 -28.76
N ASP A 704 6.17 5.38 -29.03
CA ASP A 704 6.41 6.01 -30.33
C ASP A 704 7.83 6.61 -30.49
N ASP A 705 8.68 6.44 -29.48
CA ASP A 705 10.04 6.98 -29.41
C ASP A 705 11.03 5.83 -29.15
N ASP A 706 11.55 5.25 -30.24
CA ASP A 706 12.32 4.01 -30.23
C ASP A 706 13.78 4.19 -29.79
N ALA A 707 14.24 3.39 -28.82
CA ALA A 707 15.67 3.16 -28.61
C ALA A 707 16.24 2.28 -29.74
N SER A 708 17.19 2.81 -30.52
CA SER A 708 17.79 2.09 -31.65
C SER A 708 18.47 0.80 -31.20
N GLY A 709 18.16 -0.32 -31.88
CA GLY A 709 18.73 -1.64 -31.57
C GLY A 709 18.04 -2.39 -30.41
N PHE A 710 16.88 -1.92 -29.96
CA PHE A 710 16.05 -2.59 -28.95
C PHE A 710 14.75 -3.11 -29.59
N PRO A 711 14.34 -4.36 -29.31
CA PRO A 711 13.06 -4.86 -29.80
C PRO A 711 11.90 -4.19 -29.04
N PRO A 712 10.74 -4.00 -29.68
CA PRO A 712 9.56 -3.54 -28.97
C PRO A 712 9.06 -4.60 -27.98
N PRO A 713 8.38 -4.19 -26.89
CA PRO A 713 7.73 -5.13 -26.00
C PRO A 713 6.70 -5.96 -26.77
N LEU A 714 6.61 -7.25 -26.45
CA LEU A 714 5.63 -8.14 -27.07
C LEU A 714 4.20 -7.65 -26.78
N PRO A 715 3.23 -7.90 -27.69
CA PRO A 715 1.84 -7.50 -27.49
C PRO A 715 1.25 -7.91 -26.12
N GLU A 716 1.58 -9.12 -25.67
CA GLU A 716 1.13 -9.70 -24.39
C GLU A 716 1.57 -8.89 -23.16
N ILE A 717 2.78 -8.30 -23.18
CA ILE A 717 3.30 -7.43 -22.10
C ILE A 717 3.18 -5.94 -22.41
N ARG A 718 2.62 -5.55 -23.56
CA ARG A 718 2.35 -4.15 -23.90
C ARG A 718 1.00 -3.66 -23.38
N THR A 719 -0.02 -4.52 -23.44
CA THR A 719 -1.42 -4.15 -23.11
C THR A 719 -2.06 -5.03 -22.03
N GLY A 720 -1.42 -6.14 -21.64
CA GLY A 720 -1.95 -7.12 -20.69
C GLY A 720 -1.83 -6.76 -19.21
N LYS A 721 -2.17 -7.74 -18.35
CA LYS A 721 -2.06 -7.64 -16.88
C LYS A 721 -0.62 -7.36 -16.41
N ASP A 722 0.36 -7.91 -17.12
CA ASP A 722 1.79 -7.74 -16.87
C ASP A 722 2.38 -6.61 -17.74
N ARG A 723 1.59 -5.54 -17.99
CA ARG A 723 2.01 -4.42 -18.83
C ARG A 723 3.33 -3.83 -18.35
N LEU A 724 4.25 -3.68 -19.30
CA LEU A 724 5.55 -3.05 -19.14
C LEU A 724 5.64 -1.89 -20.14
N ALA A 725 5.90 -0.67 -19.65
CA ALA A 725 6.09 0.48 -20.54
C ALA A 725 7.37 0.31 -21.38
N ARG A 726 7.43 0.90 -22.59
CA ARG A 726 8.58 0.79 -23.48
C ARG A 726 9.93 1.02 -22.80
N TRP A 727 10.10 2.16 -22.13
CA TRP A 727 11.36 2.46 -21.44
C TRP A 727 11.74 1.46 -20.33
N GLN A 728 10.75 0.85 -19.66
CA GLN A 728 10.97 -0.17 -18.63
C GLN A 728 11.39 -1.50 -19.25
N HIS A 729 10.81 -1.85 -20.39
CA HIS A 729 11.22 -2.99 -21.21
C HIS A 729 12.69 -2.83 -21.63
N ASP A 730 13.06 -1.67 -22.16
CA ASP A 730 14.41 -1.42 -22.67
C ASP A 730 15.46 -1.48 -21.56
N ILE A 731 15.14 -1.01 -20.34
CA ILE A 731 16.03 -1.18 -19.17
C ILE A 731 16.32 -2.65 -18.91
N TRP A 732 15.27 -3.48 -18.85
CA TRP A 732 15.45 -4.92 -18.61
C TRP A 732 16.17 -5.60 -19.77
N TYR A 733 15.88 -5.20 -21.01
CA TYR A 733 16.56 -5.71 -22.18
C TYR A 733 18.06 -5.37 -22.14
N ALA A 734 18.41 -4.13 -21.78
CA ALA A 734 19.81 -3.72 -21.61
C ALA A 734 20.52 -4.58 -20.55
N ILE A 735 19.89 -4.78 -19.39
CA ILE A 735 20.44 -5.61 -18.30
C ILE A 735 20.67 -7.04 -18.78
N LEU A 736 19.66 -7.67 -19.39
CA LEU A 736 19.74 -9.05 -19.86
C LEU A 736 20.74 -9.22 -21.01
N ARG A 737 20.79 -8.28 -21.95
CA ARG A 737 21.74 -8.31 -23.08
C ARG A 737 23.18 -8.30 -22.59
N HIS A 738 23.52 -7.42 -21.65
CA HIS A 738 24.87 -7.35 -21.08
C HIS A 738 25.19 -8.58 -20.23
N GLU A 739 24.22 -9.08 -19.47
CA GLU A 739 24.37 -10.32 -18.70
C GLU A 739 24.67 -11.52 -19.61
N LEU A 740 23.88 -11.71 -20.67
CA LEU A 740 24.05 -12.81 -21.63
C LEU A 740 25.34 -12.70 -22.46
N ALA A 741 25.85 -11.47 -22.64
CA ALA A 741 27.15 -11.23 -23.27
C ALA A 741 28.36 -11.46 -22.32
N GLY A 742 28.12 -11.79 -21.04
CA GLY A 742 29.21 -11.95 -20.05
C GLY A 742 29.76 -10.64 -19.51
N GLU A 743 29.05 -9.52 -19.70
CA GLU A 743 29.47 -8.17 -19.29
C GLU A 743 28.49 -7.50 -18.31
N PRO A 744 28.07 -8.16 -17.21
CA PRO A 744 27.01 -7.64 -16.32
C PRO A 744 27.36 -6.34 -15.59
N GLY A 745 28.64 -5.96 -15.57
CA GLY A 745 29.13 -4.69 -14.99
C GLY A 745 28.98 -3.47 -15.91
N ASN A 746 28.78 -3.70 -17.22
CA ASN A 746 28.90 -2.68 -18.26
C ASN A 746 27.56 -2.16 -18.76
N VAL A 747 26.46 -2.35 -18.00
CA VAL A 747 25.15 -1.84 -18.40
C VAL A 747 25.20 -0.31 -18.48
N ARG A 748 25.13 0.23 -19.69
CA ARG A 748 25.01 1.67 -19.93
C ARG A 748 23.56 2.03 -20.21
N PHE A 749 23.11 3.15 -19.63
CA PHE A 749 21.77 3.70 -19.79
C PHE A 749 21.78 4.99 -20.64
N ASP A 750 22.71 5.09 -21.58
CA ASP A 750 22.89 6.21 -22.52
C ASP A 750 22.37 5.90 -23.94
N TYR A 751 21.68 4.77 -24.11
CA TYR A 751 21.15 4.31 -25.41
C TYR A 751 19.95 5.11 -25.93
N HIS A 752 19.42 6.07 -25.17
CA HIS A 752 18.32 6.94 -25.57
C HIS A 752 18.54 8.38 -25.08
N PRO A 753 18.39 9.42 -25.92
CA PRO A 753 18.61 10.82 -25.53
C PRO A 753 17.80 11.26 -24.30
N ALA A 754 16.53 10.84 -24.21
CA ALA A 754 15.67 11.17 -23.06
C ALA A 754 16.19 10.63 -21.72
N LEU A 755 17.04 9.59 -21.71
CA LEU A 755 17.66 9.09 -20.48
C LEU A 755 18.79 9.98 -19.97
N LEU A 756 19.36 10.81 -20.85
CA LEU A 756 20.38 11.80 -20.49
C LEU A 756 19.78 13.10 -19.96
N GLY A 757 18.46 13.25 -20.02
CA GLY A 757 17.74 14.37 -19.42
C GLY A 757 17.56 14.20 -17.90
N PRO A 758 17.21 15.28 -17.18
CA PRO A 758 16.94 15.24 -15.73
C PRO A 758 15.88 14.21 -15.34
N ALA A 759 16.19 13.39 -14.33
CA ALA A 759 15.26 12.44 -13.76
C ALA A 759 14.14 13.16 -13.00
N MET A 760 12.90 12.83 -13.31
CA MET A 760 11.72 13.47 -12.72
C MET A 760 10.75 12.45 -12.15
N SER A 761 10.11 12.86 -11.08
CA SER A 761 9.03 12.14 -10.41
C SER A 761 7.82 13.06 -10.35
N GLN A 762 6.70 12.68 -10.97
CA GLN A 762 5.49 13.49 -10.96
C GLN A 762 4.69 13.23 -9.67
N PHE A 763 4.22 14.30 -9.03
CA PHE A 763 3.35 14.22 -7.86
C PHE A 763 2.31 15.34 -7.85
N SER A 764 1.34 15.26 -6.96
CA SER A 764 0.32 16.30 -6.74
C SER A 764 0.46 16.90 -5.35
N ALA A 765 0.10 18.18 -5.19
CA ALA A 765 0.00 18.83 -3.88
C ALA A 765 -1.24 18.36 -3.08
N THR A 766 -1.29 17.08 -2.74
CA THR A 766 -2.44 16.35 -2.17
C THR A 766 -2.75 16.71 -0.71
N SER A 767 -1.81 17.34 -0.01
CA SER A 767 -1.96 17.75 1.39
C SER A 767 -1.51 19.19 1.59
N PRO A 768 -1.97 19.87 2.65
CA PRO A 768 -1.45 21.19 2.99
C PRO A 768 0.06 21.19 3.27
N ALA A 769 0.64 20.05 3.69
CA ALA A 769 2.07 19.94 3.93
C ALA A 769 2.88 19.96 2.64
N THR A 770 2.42 19.26 1.60
CA THR A 770 3.08 19.25 0.28
C THR A 770 2.82 20.55 -0.48
N LEU A 771 1.65 21.18 -0.32
CA LEU A 771 1.36 22.48 -0.93
C LEU A 771 2.28 23.60 -0.42
N ARG A 772 2.62 23.60 0.88
CA ARG A 772 3.51 24.61 1.50
C ARG A 772 4.90 24.70 0.86
N TRP A 773 5.35 23.66 0.16
CA TRP A 773 6.60 23.71 -0.61
C TRP A 773 6.59 24.75 -1.72
N THR A 774 5.41 25.24 -2.11
CA THR A 774 5.24 26.28 -3.12
C THR A 774 5.05 27.67 -2.50
N ASP A 775 5.09 27.82 -1.17
CA ASP A 775 4.81 29.11 -0.49
C ASP A 775 5.74 30.23 -0.97
N ALA A 776 7.04 29.93 -1.16
CA ALA A 776 8.03 30.91 -1.61
C ALA A 776 7.76 31.42 -3.04
N ILE A 777 7.30 30.56 -3.96
CA ILE A 777 6.98 30.96 -5.33
C ILE A 777 5.58 31.57 -5.45
N ASN A 778 4.71 31.32 -4.47
CA ASN A 778 3.37 31.89 -4.38
C ASN A 778 3.35 33.24 -3.66
N GLU A 779 4.47 33.69 -3.09
CA GLU A 779 4.55 34.94 -2.34
C GLU A 779 4.25 36.13 -3.27
N GLY A 780 3.32 37.00 -2.83
CA GLY A 780 2.89 38.17 -3.61
C GLY A 780 1.89 37.89 -4.74
N LEU A 781 1.60 36.62 -5.07
CA LEU A 781 0.61 36.25 -6.07
C LEU A 781 -0.81 36.26 -5.49
N ASP A 782 -1.81 36.63 -6.29
CA ASP A 782 -3.21 36.42 -5.96
C ASP A 782 -3.57 34.93 -6.07
N TYR A 783 -4.61 34.49 -5.35
CA TYR A 783 -4.97 33.06 -5.30
C TYR A 783 -5.14 32.39 -6.68
N PRO A 784 -5.74 33.04 -7.71
CA PRO A 784 -5.83 32.47 -9.05
C PRO A 784 -4.48 32.10 -9.65
N ASP A 785 -3.42 32.86 -9.36
CA ASP A 785 -2.08 32.70 -9.96
C ASP A 785 -1.15 31.81 -9.13
N ARG A 786 -1.62 31.31 -7.99
CA ARG A 786 -0.85 30.39 -7.13
C ARG A 786 -0.95 28.96 -7.62
N VAL A 787 0.06 28.16 -7.27
CA VAL A 787 -0.11 26.70 -7.23
C VAL A 787 -1.20 26.37 -6.22
N LYS A 788 -2.24 25.66 -6.68
CA LYS A 788 -3.44 25.31 -5.89
C LYS A 788 -3.38 23.88 -5.35
N PRO A 789 -4.20 23.53 -4.34
CA PRO A 789 -4.40 22.15 -3.91
C PRO A 789 -4.57 21.18 -5.09
N PHE A 790 -3.99 19.98 -4.99
CA PHE A 790 -4.02 18.95 -6.04
C PHE A 790 -3.36 19.35 -7.37
N GLY A 791 -2.71 20.52 -7.46
CA GLY A 791 -1.89 20.91 -8.60
C GLY A 791 -0.74 19.92 -8.84
N LEU A 792 -0.37 19.74 -10.10
CA LEU A 792 0.71 18.84 -10.51
C LEU A 792 2.07 19.52 -10.36
N LEU A 793 3.05 18.75 -9.89
CA LEU A 793 4.43 19.17 -9.67
C LEU A 793 5.38 18.06 -10.11
N TYR A 794 6.62 18.44 -10.40
CA TYR A 794 7.75 17.51 -10.56
C TYR A 794 8.68 17.61 -9.36
N CYS A 795 9.14 16.47 -8.88
CA CYS A 795 10.31 16.36 -8.02
C CYS A 795 11.50 15.97 -8.90
N LEU A 796 12.58 16.74 -8.83
CA LEU A 796 13.83 16.42 -9.50
C LEU A 796 14.78 15.78 -8.49
N HIS A 797 15.63 14.88 -8.97
CA HIS A 797 16.56 14.16 -8.10
C HIS A 797 17.89 14.90 -8.04
N ALA A 798 18.27 15.46 -6.89
CA ALA A 798 19.52 16.20 -6.75
C ALA A 798 20.77 15.29 -6.92
N LYS A 799 21.82 15.79 -7.57
CA LYS A 799 23.14 15.14 -7.53
C LYS A 799 23.66 15.19 -6.09
N LYS A 800 23.93 14.03 -5.52
CA LYS A 800 24.67 13.95 -4.25
C LYS A 800 26.15 14.23 -4.54
N PRO A 801 26.88 14.97 -3.68
CA PRO A 801 28.33 14.88 -3.68
C PRO A 801 28.71 13.40 -3.53
N MET A 802 29.64 12.89 -4.33
CA MET A 802 30.08 11.49 -4.19
C MET A 802 30.58 11.27 -2.76
N PRO A 803 29.98 10.33 -1.99
CA PRO A 803 30.62 9.82 -0.79
C PRO A 803 31.81 8.96 -1.23
N ASP A 804 32.93 9.05 -0.51
CA ASP A 804 33.98 8.03 -0.59
C ASP A 804 33.35 6.64 -0.41
N PHE A 805 33.85 5.65 -1.16
CA PHE A 805 33.41 4.25 -1.13
C PHE A 805 33.71 3.61 0.24
N ALA A 806 32.94 3.98 1.27
CA ALA A 806 32.94 3.38 2.59
C ALA A 806 31.58 3.64 3.24
N GLY A 807 30.64 2.70 3.07
CA GLY A 807 29.41 2.63 3.84
C GLY A 807 28.36 3.68 3.46
N ALA A 808 27.38 3.27 2.64
CA ALA A 808 26.17 4.04 2.40
C ALA A 808 25.23 3.97 3.63
N GLY A 809 25.69 4.53 4.74
CA GLY A 809 24.91 4.72 5.97
C GLY A 809 24.71 6.21 6.21
N ALA A 810 23.44 6.61 6.29
CA ALA A 810 22.96 7.88 6.84
C ALA A 810 23.63 9.17 6.32
N LEU A 811 22.95 9.90 5.41
CA LEU A 811 22.99 11.37 5.32
C LEU A 811 21.99 11.84 4.24
N GLY A 812 21.18 12.86 4.54
CA GLY A 812 20.51 13.61 3.46
C GLY A 812 19.21 14.39 3.72
N LEU A 813 18.63 14.40 4.92
CA LEU A 813 17.55 15.37 5.25
C LEU A 813 18.03 16.51 6.17
N ASN A 814 19.21 16.36 6.78
CA ASN A 814 19.79 17.33 7.71
C ASN A 814 21.14 17.91 7.23
N ASP A 815 21.52 17.69 5.97
CA ASP A 815 22.64 18.44 5.39
C ASP A 815 22.11 19.82 4.96
N PRO A 816 22.51 20.92 5.63
CA PRO A 816 22.07 22.26 5.26
C PRO A 816 22.52 22.70 3.86
N LYS A 817 23.40 21.92 3.19
CA LYS A 817 23.82 22.15 1.79
C LYS A 817 23.04 21.31 0.78
N ALA A 818 22.23 20.35 1.20
CA ALA A 818 21.42 19.55 0.29
C ALA A 818 20.32 20.43 -0.34
N ILE A 819 20.13 20.29 -1.64
CA ILE A 819 19.00 20.91 -2.36
C ILE A 819 17.87 19.92 -2.50
N HIS A 820 16.64 20.42 -2.45
CA HIS A 820 15.42 19.63 -2.63
C HIS A 820 14.61 20.17 -3.81
N PRO A 821 15.07 19.91 -5.06
CA PRO A 821 14.53 20.56 -6.23
C PRO A 821 13.14 20.02 -6.60
N ILE A 822 12.20 20.95 -6.73
CA ILE A 822 10.88 20.71 -7.30
C ILE A 822 10.64 21.73 -8.41
N ALA A 823 9.71 21.41 -9.31
CA ALA A 823 9.28 22.32 -10.36
C ALA A 823 7.75 22.27 -10.50
N PRO A 824 7.10 23.37 -10.88
CA PRO A 824 5.74 23.29 -11.38
C PRO A 824 5.65 22.36 -12.59
N PHE A 825 4.51 21.69 -12.75
CA PHE A 825 4.27 20.88 -13.93
C PHE A 825 4.18 21.76 -15.19
N HIS A 826 4.80 21.31 -16.27
CA HIS A 826 4.61 21.81 -17.61
C HIS A 826 4.67 20.64 -18.60
N PRO A 827 3.87 20.60 -19.68
CA PRO A 827 3.90 19.51 -20.65
C PRO A 827 5.27 19.34 -21.31
N ASP A 828 5.93 20.46 -21.64
CA ASP A 828 7.34 20.48 -22.02
C ASP A 828 8.20 20.44 -20.75
N ARG A 829 8.97 19.36 -20.62
CA ARG A 829 9.86 19.10 -19.49
C ARG A 829 11.03 20.07 -19.42
N ALA A 830 11.53 20.55 -20.56
CA ALA A 830 12.61 21.53 -20.59
C ALA A 830 12.16 22.82 -19.90
N VAL A 831 10.95 23.28 -20.24
CA VAL A 831 10.33 24.43 -19.58
C VAL A 831 10.12 24.17 -18.08
N ALA A 832 9.63 22.98 -17.68
CA ALA A 832 9.47 22.66 -16.25
C ALA A 832 10.80 22.77 -15.49
N ILE A 833 11.91 22.32 -16.08
CA ILE A 833 13.25 22.39 -15.46
C ILE A 833 13.70 23.85 -15.28
N ASP A 834 13.40 24.74 -16.22
CA ASP A 834 13.77 26.15 -16.12
C ASP A 834 13.11 26.86 -14.93
N TYR A 835 11.95 26.35 -14.48
CA TYR A 835 11.24 26.80 -13.28
C TYR A 835 11.56 25.97 -12.03
N ALA A 836 12.60 25.14 -12.04
CA ALA A 836 12.98 24.36 -10.87
C ALA A 836 13.53 25.23 -9.74
N PHE A 837 13.11 24.93 -8.51
CA PHE A 837 13.54 25.65 -7.30
C PHE A 837 13.67 24.70 -6.11
N ASP A 838 14.45 25.10 -5.12
CA ASP A 838 14.60 24.34 -3.87
C ASP A 838 13.41 24.62 -2.95
N ARG A 839 12.62 23.58 -2.63
CA ARG A 839 11.40 23.70 -1.82
C ARG A 839 11.63 24.22 -0.38
N ILE A 840 12.87 24.21 0.11
CA ILE A 840 13.21 24.70 1.46
C ILE A 840 13.58 26.18 1.41
N THR A 841 14.44 26.59 0.48
CA THR A 841 14.96 27.97 0.40
C THR A 841 14.22 28.88 -0.57
N GLY A 842 13.40 28.31 -1.48
CA GLY A 842 12.75 29.03 -2.56
C GLY A 842 13.67 29.45 -3.70
N LYS A 843 14.97 29.13 -3.64
CA LYS A 843 15.95 29.58 -4.64
C LYS A 843 15.90 28.72 -5.91
N PRO A 844 16.12 29.30 -7.11
CA PRO A 844 16.21 28.54 -8.36
C PRO A 844 17.29 27.44 -8.30
N VAL A 845 17.03 26.32 -8.97
CA VAL A 845 17.96 25.18 -9.10
C VAL A 845 18.25 24.93 -10.57
N SER A 846 19.53 24.95 -10.92
CA SER A 846 20.00 24.69 -12.28
C SER A 846 20.06 23.20 -12.61
N ALA A 847 19.84 22.86 -13.89
CA ALA A 847 19.76 21.48 -14.39
C ALA A 847 21.05 20.67 -14.17
N ASP A 848 22.22 21.31 -14.11
CA ASP A 848 23.50 20.64 -13.85
C ASP A 848 23.61 20.06 -12.44
N ARG A 849 22.74 20.49 -11.52
CA ARG A 849 22.70 20.04 -10.12
C ARG A 849 21.74 18.86 -9.89
N VAL A 850 21.02 18.41 -10.92
CA VAL A 850 20.09 17.27 -10.84
C VAL A 850 20.62 16.06 -11.61
N MET A 851 20.31 14.87 -11.12
CA MET A 851 20.66 13.59 -11.74
C MET A 851 19.89 13.40 -13.04
N THR A 852 20.54 12.75 -14.00
CA THR A 852 19.85 12.23 -15.19
C THR A 852 19.13 10.92 -14.88
N TYR A 853 18.21 10.49 -15.75
CA TYR A 853 17.65 9.13 -15.63
C TYR A 853 18.76 8.07 -15.69
N ALA A 854 19.72 8.24 -16.61
CA ALA A 854 20.88 7.36 -16.74
C ALA A 854 21.68 7.27 -15.43
N ASP A 855 21.93 8.40 -14.75
CA ASP A 855 22.63 8.41 -13.46
C ASP A 855 21.90 7.61 -12.39
N MET A 856 20.57 7.77 -12.32
CA MET A 856 19.77 7.11 -11.30
C MET A 856 19.61 5.61 -11.58
N LEU A 857 19.47 5.24 -12.85
CA LEU A 857 19.36 3.85 -13.30
C LEU A 857 20.65 3.04 -13.12
N LYS A 858 21.83 3.68 -13.04
CA LYS A 858 23.10 2.98 -12.75
C LYS A 858 23.03 2.06 -11.54
N SER A 859 22.25 2.41 -10.51
CA SER A 859 22.11 1.60 -9.29
C SER A 859 21.07 0.48 -9.40
N TYR A 860 20.21 0.51 -10.42
CA TYR A 860 19.08 -0.41 -10.58
C TYR A 860 19.50 -1.89 -10.68
N PRO A 861 20.50 -2.27 -11.52
CA PRO A 861 20.98 -3.66 -11.64
C PRO A 861 21.66 -4.20 -10.37
N TYR A 862 22.04 -3.30 -9.46
CA TYR A 862 22.84 -3.60 -8.27
C TYR A 862 22.06 -3.40 -6.97
N ARG A 863 20.72 -3.38 -7.03
CA ARG A 863 19.89 -3.31 -5.83
C ARG A 863 20.22 -4.49 -4.91
N GLN A 864 20.52 -4.18 -3.65
CA GLN A 864 20.82 -5.16 -2.62
C GLN A 864 19.55 -5.93 -2.20
N GLU A 865 19.76 -7.19 -1.82
CA GLU A 865 18.84 -8.01 -1.03
C GLU A 865 19.41 -8.13 0.39
N SER A 866 19.51 -6.98 1.07
CA SER A 866 20.24 -6.80 2.33
C SER A 866 19.81 -7.74 3.45
N LYS A 867 18.57 -8.23 3.42
CA LYS A 867 18.04 -9.16 4.43
C LYS A 867 18.67 -10.55 4.42
N PHE A 868 19.45 -10.89 3.39
CA PHE A 868 20.21 -12.15 3.29
C PHE A 868 21.70 -11.91 3.13
N ARG A 869 22.50 -12.93 3.45
CA ARG A 869 23.92 -13.00 3.08
C ARG A 869 24.05 -13.25 1.59
N TYR A 870 25.16 -12.79 1.02
CA TYR A 870 25.41 -12.82 -0.43
C TYR A 870 24.35 -12.05 -1.23
N GLY A 871 23.72 -11.06 -0.58
CA GLY A 871 22.73 -10.16 -1.14
C GLY A 871 23.28 -8.75 -1.43
N GLU A 872 24.59 -8.54 -1.32
CA GLU A 872 25.22 -7.24 -1.54
C GLU A 872 25.17 -6.82 -3.02
N ALA A 873 25.46 -5.56 -3.30
CA ALA A 873 25.25 -4.94 -4.61
C ALA A 873 25.84 -5.77 -5.76
N PHE A 874 27.05 -6.30 -5.57
CA PHE A 874 27.80 -7.04 -6.59
C PHE A 874 27.75 -8.57 -6.44
N ASP A 875 27.14 -9.10 -5.39
CA ASP A 875 27.05 -10.54 -5.18
C ASP A 875 26.24 -11.24 -6.27
N ARG A 876 26.49 -12.54 -6.46
CA ARG A 876 25.84 -13.36 -7.49
C ARG A 876 25.69 -14.79 -6.95
N GLY A 877 24.66 -15.48 -7.42
CA GLY A 877 24.35 -16.85 -7.02
C GLY A 877 23.46 -16.94 -5.80
N LEU A 878 23.76 -17.92 -4.95
CA LEU A 878 22.89 -18.37 -3.87
C LEU A 878 22.93 -17.44 -2.65
N THR A 879 21.79 -16.82 -2.31
CA THR A 879 21.64 -16.01 -1.08
C THR A 879 21.36 -16.90 0.13
N GLU A 880 21.92 -16.56 1.30
CA GLU A 880 21.76 -17.39 2.51
C GLU A 880 21.06 -16.64 3.65
N PRO A 881 20.27 -17.33 4.48
CA PRO A 881 19.74 -16.75 5.72
C PRO A 881 20.86 -16.16 6.58
N ARG A 882 20.63 -14.96 7.12
CA ARG A 882 21.46 -14.38 8.16
C ARG A 882 21.21 -15.08 9.50
N HIS A 883 22.19 -15.01 10.39
CA HIS A 883 21.97 -15.30 11.81
C HIS A 883 21.89 -13.97 12.55
N VAL A 884 20.68 -13.57 12.92
CA VAL A 884 20.39 -12.35 13.67
C VAL A 884 20.42 -12.67 15.15
N ILE A 885 21.29 -11.97 15.88
CA ILE A 885 21.27 -11.95 17.35
C ILE A 885 20.53 -10.68 17.75
N ALA A 886 19.31 -10.84 18.27
CA ALA A 886 18.48 -9.71 18.69
C ALA A 886 19.14 -9.02 19.88
N THR A 887 19.60 -7.80 19.64
CA THR A 887 20.25 -6.96 20.67
C THR A 887 19.25 -6.14 21.47
N GLU A 888 18.13 -5.77 20.85
CA GLU A 888 17.04 -5.00 21.44
C GLU A 888 15.76 -5.22 20.60
N THR A 889 14.59 -5.06 21.24
CA THR A 889 13.29 -5.10 20.57
C THR A 889 12.71 -3.70 20.49
N HIS A 890 12.40 -3.23 19.28
CA HIS A 890 11.71 -1.96 19.07
C HIS A 890 10.23 -2.21 18.79
N TYR A 891 9.37 -1.54 19.54
CA TYR A 891 7.93 -1.65 19.36
C TYR A 891 7.44 -0.64 18.34
N ILE A 892 6.70 -1.14 17.36
CA ILE A 892 6.20 -0.36 16.23
C ILE A 892 4.69 -0.53 16.06
N GLY A 893 4.06 0.50 15.50
CA GLY A 893 2.68 0.46 15.02
C GLY A 893 2.60 -0.04 13.58
N LYS A 894 1.55 0.39 12.86
CA LYS A 894 1.38 0.12 11.43
C LYS A 894 2.40 0.93 10.61
N GLU A 895 2.92 0.31 9.56
CA GLU A 895 3.68 1.02 8.51
C GLU A 895 2.80 2.11 7.88
N ALA A 896 3.36 3.30 7.65
CA ALA A 896 2.61 4.47 7.25
C ALA A 896 2.03 4.33 5.83
N ASP A 897 0.78 4.77 5.64
CA ASP A 897 0.05 4.68 4.36
C ASP A 897 0.67 5.54 3.23
N ARG A 898 1.69 6.37 3.52
CA ARG A 898 2.31 7.33 2.59
C ARG A 898 3.78 7.03 2.26
N TRP A 899 4.24 5.81 2.47
CA TRP A 899 5.63 5.44 2.18
C TRP A 899 6.00 5.66 0.69
N GLU A 900 5.06 5.46 -0.24
CA GLU A 900 5.28 5.73 -1.67
C GLU A 900 5.53 7.21 -1.93
N GLU A 901 4.76 8.09 -1.27
CA GLU A 901 4.92 9.54 -1.37
C GLU A 901 6.24 9.97 -0.70
N ASP A 902 6.59 9.45 0.48
CA ASP A 902 7.87 9.77 1.11
C ASP A 902 9.08 9.27 0.30
N PHE A 903 9.00 8.07 -0.28
CA PHE A 903 10.03 7.55 -1.18
C PHE A 903 10.19 8.41 -2.44
N LEU A 904 9.06 8.88 -3.00
CA LEU A 904 9.02 9.66 -4.24
C LEU A 904 9.61 11.06 -4.09
N ILE A 905 9.19 11.78 -3.06
CA ILE A 905 9.46 13.21 -2.92
C ILE A 905 10.21 13.55 -1.63
N GLY A 906 10.59 12.58 -0.79
CA GLY A 906 11.40 12.81 0.41
C GLY A 906 10.72 13.75 1.40
N THR A 907 9.45 13.53 1.71
CA THR A 907 8.64 14.38 2.60
C THR A 907 9.22 14.48 4.02
N GLY A 908 10.07 13.53 4.43
CA GLY A 908 10.55 13.39 5.80
C GLY A 908 9.49 12.77 6.72
N PHE A 909 8.47 12.11 6.16
CA PHE A 909 7.48 11.39 6.95
C PHE A 909 8.10 10.12 7.52
N ASP A 910 7.94 9.89 8.83
CA ASP A 910 8.37 8.63 9.42
C ASP A 910 7.57 7.47 8.78
N PRO A 911 8.22 6.57 8.03
CA PRO A 911 7.54 5.49 7.29
C PRO A 911 6.89 4.48 8.24
N MET A 912 7.14 4.56 9.54
CA MET A 912 6.63 3.62 10.53
C MET A 912 6.38 4.33 11.86
N THR A 913 5.27 4.05 12.53
CA THR A 913 5.06 4.63 13.86
C THR A 913 5.98 3.93 14.86
N LEU A 914 7.12 4.53 15.23
CA LEU A 914 7.97 4.00 16.29
C LEU A 914 7.37 4.36 17.66
N PHE A 915 6.85 3.37 18.37
CA PHE A 915 6.35 3.57 19.73
C PHE A 915 7.48 3.73 20.75
N GLY A 916 8.64 3.16 20.43
CA GLY A 916 9.86 3.29 21.21
C GLY A 916 10.36 1.94 21.71
N ARG A 917 11.19 2.02 22.74
CA ARG A 917 11.78 0.86 23.42
C ARG A 917 11.09 0.67 24.75
N ASN A 918 11.22 -0.52 25.33
CA ASN A 918 10.77 -0.74 26.70
C ASN A 918 11.58 0.14 27.68
N PRO A 919 10.94 0.89 28.60
CA PRO A 919 11.62 1.52 29.74
C PRO A 919 12.41 0.54 30.62
N ASP A 920 12.00 -0.72 30.72
CA ASP A 920 12.70 -1.75 31.51
C ASP A 920 14.10 -2.03 30.96
N ASP A 921 14.27 -2.01 29.63
CA ASP A 921 15.57 -2.19 28.99
C ASP A 921 16.52 -1.07 29.40
N ALA A 922 16.04 0.18 29.45
CA ALA A 922 16.83 1.32 29.90
C ALA A 922 17.19 1.21 31.40
N THR A 923 16.27 0.71 32.22
CA THR A 923 16.49 0.50 33.67
C THR A 923 17.52 -0.60 33.91
N ALA A 924 17.38 -1.75 33.26
CA ALA A 924 18.35 -2.85 33.29
C ALA A 924 19.71 -2.42 32.73
N THR A 925 19.74 -1.61 31.66
CA THR A 925 21.00 -1.01 31.15
C THR A 925 21.66 -0.15 32.22
N PHE A 926 20.87 0.70 32.90
CA PHE A 926 21.39 1.61 33.89
C PHE A 926 21.89 0.84 35.12
N GLU A 927 21.20 -0.22 35.53
CA GLU A 927 21.67 -1.13 36.57
C GLU A 927 22.96 -1.86 36.17
N ALA A 928 23.05 -2.37 34.94
CA ALA A 928 24.27 -3.00 34.43
C ALA A 928 25.44 -2.02 34.34
N ILE A 929 25.20 -0.77 33.90
CA ILE A 929 26.21 0.30 33.90
C ILE A 929 26.62 0.64 35.33
N ARG A 930 25.67 0.75 36.27
CA ARG A 930 25.97 1.02 37.70
C ARG A 930 26.84 -0.08 38.27
N GLU A 931 26.49 -1.33 38.04
CA GLU A 931 27.21 -2.48 38.57
C GLU A 931 28.59 -2.59 37.94
N ALA A 932 28.71 -2.43 36.62
CA ALA A 932 30.01 -2.42 35.96
C ALA A 932 30.87 -1.22 36.39
N ALA A 933 30.28 -0.05 36.62
CA ALA A 933 31.00 1.12 37.12
C ALA A 933 31.45 0.93 38.57
N ARG A 934 30.68 0.16 39.37
CA ARG A 934 31.05 -0.25 40.73
C ARG A 934 32.22 -1.24 40.73
N ILE A 935 32.22 -2.21 39.81
CA ILE A 935 33.25 -3.26 39.73
C ILE A 935 34.54 -2.75 39.06
N HIS A 936 34.42 -2.08 37.90
CA HIS A 936 35.55 -1.74 37.04
C HIS A 936 35.90 -0.24 37.05
N GLY A 937 35.10 0.60 37.69
CA GLY A 937 35.27 2.05 37.67
C GLY A 937 34.68 2.71 36.41
N GLN A 938 34.35 4.01 36.51
CA GLN A 938 33.66 4.74 35.44
C GLN A 938 34.49 4.90 34.16
N LYS A 939 35.83 4.97 34.26
CA LYS A 939 36.72 5.12 33.10
C LYS A 939 36.71 3.87 32.21
N PRO A 940 36.98 2.66 32.73
CA PRO A 940 36.88 1.44 31.93
C PRO A 940 35.50 1.18 31.33
N VAL A 941 34.42 1.52 32.05
CA VAL A 941 33.05 1.44 31.50
C VAL A 941 32.84 2.43 30.37
N SER A 942 33.32 3.67 30.51
CA SER A 942 33.28 4.67 29.44
C SER A 942 34.01 4.22 28.19
N ASP A 943 35.23 3.70 28.37
CA ASP A 943 36.08 3.26 27.28
C ASP A 943 35.49 2.02 26.56
N ALA A 944 34.82 1.12 27.30
CA ALA A 944 34.24 -0.10 26.73
C ALA A 944 32.85 0.11 26.10
N THR A 945 32.03 1.02 26.63
CA THR A 945 30.65 1.24 26.17
C THR A 945 30.51 2.43 25.22
N GLY A 946 31.52 3.30 25.13
CA GLY A 946 31.46 4.56 24.40
C GLY A 946 30.63 5.66 25.09
N LEU A 947 30.06 5.39 26.27
CA LEU A 947 29.31 6.40 27.03
C LEU A 947 30.25 7.43 27.64
N ALA A 948 29.90 8.70 27.55
CA ALA A 948 30.62 9.77 28.23
C ALA A 948 30.61 9.54 29.75
N ARG A 949 31.75 9.76 30.42
CA ARG A 949 31.85 9.59 31.89
C ARG A 949 30.82 10.40 32.68
N GLY A 950 30.47 11.60 32.20
CA GLY A 950 29.40 12.42 32.80
C GLY A 950 28.03 11.73 32.77
N SER A 951 27.73 10.99 31.69
CA SER A 951 26.52 10.19 31.57
C SER A 951 26.53 9.00 32.53
N ILE A 952 27.65 8.26 32.60
CA ILE A 952 27.80 7.13 33.54
C ILE A 952 27.69 7.61 34.99
N ARG A 953 28.32 8.73 35.34
CA ARG A 953 28.22 9.33 36.67
C ARG A 953 26.77 9.67 37.03
N ARG A 954 26.03 10.31 36.12
CA ARG A 954 24.60 10.62 36.33
C ARG A 954 23.77 9.35 36.52
N ILE A 955 24.03 8.31 35.75
CA ILE A 955 23.38 6.99 35.88
C ILE A 955 23.68 6.38 37.27
N CYS A 956 24.92 6.49 37.76
CA CYS A 956 25.32 6.07 39.11
C CYS A 956 24.65 6.88 40.23
N GLU A 957 24.38 8.16 39.99
CA GLU A 957 23.61 9.04 40.89
C GLU A 957 22.09 8.82 40.80
N GLY A 958 21.62 7.77 40.09
CA GLY A 958 20.19 7.47 39.94
C GLY A 958 19.45 8.40 38.97
N LYS A 959 20.15 9.25 38.21
CA LYS A 959 19.54 10.21 37.28
C LYS A 959 19.34 9.57 35.91
N SER A 960 18.20 9.85 35.28
CA SER A 960 17.95 9.48 33.89
C SER A 960 18.86 10.27 32.93
N VAL A 961 19.35 9.57 31.89
CA VAL A 961 20.24 10.12 30.86
C VAL A 961 19.74 9.68 29.48
N ARG A 962 19.63 10.61 28.54
CA ARG A 962 19.40 10.28 27.12
C ARG A 962 20.73 9.96 26.46
N THR A 963 20.84 8.76 25.91
CA THR A 963 22.00 8.32 25.10
C THR A 963 21.58 8.11 23.66
N LYS A 964 22.48 8.41 22.71
CA LYS A 964 22.32 8.07 21.29
C LYS A 964 22.91 6.69 20.94
N LEU A 965 23.61 6.06 21.90
CA LEU A 965 24.22 4.74 21.71
C LEU A 965 23.15 3.64 21.84
N PRO A 966 23.12 2.66 20.93
CA PRO A 966 22.22 1.50 21.03
C PRO A 966 22.46 0.71 22.32
N HIS A 967 21.41 0.11 22.90
CA HIS A 967 21.50 -0.69 24.13
C HIS A 967 22.47 -1.86 23.95
N GLY A 968 22.35 -2.59 22.85
CA GLY A 968 23.24 -3.72 22.52
C GLY A 968 24.72 -3.34 22.47
N ALA A 969 25.06 -2.15 21.96
CA ALA A 969 26.44 -1.67 21.92
C ALA A 969 26.97 -1.40 23.34
N ILE A 970 26.14 -0.83 24.21
CA ILE A 970 26.48 -0.62 25.61
C ILE A 970 26.66 -1.98 26.30
N MET A 971 25.71 -2.91 26.16
CA MET A 971 25.78 -4.22 26.82
C MET A 971 26.94 -5.09 26.31
N ALA A 972 27.22 -5.09 25.01
CA ALA A 972 28.40 -5.76 24.45
C ALA A 972 29.70 -5.17 25.01
N GLY A 973 29.78 -3.84 25.12
CA GLY A 973 30.86 -3.15 25.80
C GLY A 973 31.03 -3.59 27.26
N LEU A 974 29.93 -3.66 28.01
CA LEU A 974 29.93 -4.13 29.40
C LEU A 974 30.36 -5.61 29.51
N GLN A 975 29.89 -6.48 28.62
CA GLN A 975 30.27 -7.89 28.58
C GLN A 975 31.77 -8.07 28.28
N SER A 976 32.36 -7.20 27.45
CA SER A 976 33.80 -7.21 27.18
C SER A 976 34.66 -6.93 28.43
N LEU A 977 34.09 -6.26 29.45
CA LEU A 977 34.76 -6.03 30.74
C LEU A 977 34.75 -7.28 31.63
N ALA A 978 33.72 -8.14 31.52
CA ALA A 978 33.60 -9.36 32.31
C ALA A 978 34.70 -10.38 31.99
N GLY A 979 35.21 -10.39 30.75
CA GLY A 979 36.36 -11.21 30.32
C GLY A 979 37.72 -10.71 30.83
N ARG A 980 37.80 -9.51 31.42
CA ARG A 980 39.02 -8.90 31.96
C ARG A 980 38.99 -8.90 33.49
N ARG A 981 39.01 -10.08 34.12
CA ARG A 981 39.38 -10.14 35.54
C ARG A 981 40.84 -9.70 35.67
N LYS A 982 41.10 -8.62 36.42
CA LYS A 982 42.44 -8.37 36.96
C LYS A 982 42.82 -9.59 37.83
N PRO A 983 43.99 -10.21 37.65
CA PRO A 983 44.53 -11.06 38.69
C PRO A 983 44.74 -10.20 39.93
N VAL A 984 44.38 -10.76 41.09
CA VAL A 984 44.57 -10.15 42.42
C VAL A 984 46.05 -9.82 42.62
#